data_AF-A0A3E2CB99-F1
#
_entry.id   AF-A0A3E2CB99-F1
#
_cell.length_a   1.000
_cell.length_b   1.000
_cell.length_c   1.000
_cell.angle_alpha   90.00
_cell.angle_beta   90.00
_cell.angle_gamma   90.00
#
_symmetry.space_group_name_H-M   'P 1'
#
loop_
_entity.id
_entity.type
_entity.pdbx_description
1 polymer ?
#
loop_
_entity_poly.entity_id
_entity_poly.type
_entity_poly.pdbx_seq_one_letter_code
_entity_poly.pdbx_strand_id
1 'polypeptide(L)'
;FGSETLVNMVLNNRIFGSVNLKSNNSKKSSLLDEYANPTGTCVNDRQAIFTGEQRSFLMAITRANRHLFISAVNSDDCVPSDFLYYYLPEIYWRNADGSSEYTDFCEDFAVMDADPRGLVASARTQIARAIYESENSHNLDENPTVKDALTALNLLKNNGVDSANPENWDFIRKNYGSKTEEKSIENESKSNLVTLSPSMVDSLWSCPVCCLLERKFAGPTRGGTAAQFGTLIHETARWASQDEHLDNEYLREKYPQLQAFAAIKNNKVSEFPDFDFSFESISALQKKAIDDVANTMIEHYYSICPSDSNISDVKDRYRFIKNDLNVRRALYTIAQYFVGSLTGSNYPIMAKKDEDGVVTDILPALEKSKSAKPTIADVDLGNLEHAYCECNINATFGFDDILNAYNRASKTQTSLEDLYSIMGFLVGGWQNGASSDLRVRIQGRIDRMEIRKLNDNTEQIRLIDYKTGKVPKTQQVFNDLQLICYQLGIVFCNENVEDVKQLLKFKHTKIARSALFHVVYKDSPAQDNGVAENICQPSLFGADGALSTKGLISRYRYADDNRLYELPDIDAQNPADGVSQNAWSDFVNLPMRTKWSLMMISRVFFAASAVKSTSFVVEPKADHKNHCRCLDVCPGCAGKVDTVYEMIEGKNE
;
A
#
# COMPACT_ATOMS: atom_id res chain seq x y z
N PHE A 1 -10.72 20.47 71.93
CA PHE A 1 -9.79 20.22 73.04
C PHE A 1 -9.15 18.85 72.84
N GLY A 2 -7.84 18.80 72.62
CA GLY A 2 -7.02 17.57 72.68
C GLY A 2 -6.77 16.77 71.38
N SER A 3 -6.65 17.39 70.20
CA SER A 3 -6.37 16.67 68.94
C SER A 3 -4.92 16.16 68.80
N GLU A 4 -3.97 16.72 69.55
CA GLU A 4 -2.55 16.34 69.43
C GLU A 4 -2.19 15.03 70.17
N THR A 5 -2.97 14.61 71.17
CA THR A 5 -2.64 13.45 72.01
C THR A 5 -3.16 12.13 71.47
N LEU A 6 -4.25 12.13 70.69
CA LEU A 6 -4.86 10.92 70.10
C LEU A 6 -4.11 10.42 68.85
N VAL A 7 -3.53 11.33 68.05
CA VAL A 7 -2.81 10.99 66.82
C VAL A 7 -1.48 10.26 67.11
N ASN A 8 -0.80 10.63 68.20
CA ASN A 8 0.44 9.96 68.64
C ASN A 8 0.23 8.51 69.10
N MET A 9 -0.99 8.14 69.53
CA MET A 9 -1.29 6.80 70.04
C MET A 9 -1.62 5.80 68.92
N VAL A 10 -2.11 6.27 67.77
CA VAL A 10 -2.54 5.41 66.65
C VAL A 10 -1.45 5.22 65.59
N LEU A 11 -0.61 6.23 65.35
CA LEU A 11 0.45 6.13 64.34
C LEU A 11 1.71 5.39 64.83
N ASN A 12 2.07 5.51 66.11
CA ASN A 12 3.25 4.83 66.66
C ASN A 12 3.07 3.31 66.82
N ASN A 13 1.84 2.81 67.02
CA ASN A 13 1.58 1.37 67.13
C ASN A 13 1.61 0.64 65.77
N ARG A 14 1.43 1.34 64.64
CA ARG A 14 1.53 0.74 63.30
C ARG A 14 2.95 0.75 62.72
N ILE A 15 3.84 1.61 63.20
CA ILE A 15 5.20 1.76 62.64
C ILE A 15 6.22 0.85 63.35
N PHE A 16 6.02 0.48 64.62
CA PHE A 16 6.91 -0.43 65.35
C PHE A 16 6.53 -1.92 65.29
N GLY A 17 5.39 -2.28 64.71
CA GLY A 17 4.91 -3.67 64.62
C GLY A 17 5.53 -4.50 63.49
N SER A 18 6.30 -3.90 62.56
CA SER A 18 6.76 -4.60 61.34
C SER A 18 8.27 -4.53 61.07
N VAL A 19 9.09 -4.03 62.00
CA VAL A 19 10.55 -3.98 61.82
C VAL A 19 11.24 -4.89 62.84
N ASN A 20 11.31 -6.17 62.51
CA ASN A 20 12.19 -7.13 63.17
C ASN A 20 13.57 -7.08 62.48
N LEU A 21 14.32 -5.99 62.69
CA LEU A 21 15.73 -5.94 62.30
C LEU A 21 16.62 -6.41 63.46
N LYS A 22 17.23 -7.59 63.26
CA LYS A 22 18.36 -8.04 64.06
C LYS A 22 19.49 -7.03 63.94
N SER A 23 19.92 -6.58 65.12
CA SER A 23 21.13 -5.83 65.42
C SER A 23 22.35 -6.32 64.61
N ASN A 24 23.13 -5.39 64.06
CA ASN A 24 24.56 -5.38 64.34
C ASN A 24 25.17 -3.97 64.23
N ASN A 25 25.94 -3.66 65.27
CA ASN A 25 26.59 -2.41 65.59
C ASN A 25 27.61 -1.96 64.53
N SER A 26 27.75 -0.64 64.29
CA SER A 26 28.78 0.17 64.97
C SER A 26 29.06 1.52 64.26
N LYS A 27 29.29 2.55 65.10
CA LYS A 27 30.04 3.81 64.88
C LYS A 27 29.36 5.01 64.19
N LYS A 28 28.81 5.85 65.07
CA LYS A 28 28.89 7.34 65.21
C LYS A 28 29.52 8.20 64.11
N SER A 29 28.78 9.30 63.86
CA SER A 29 29.18 10.70 63.54
C SER A 29 29.91 10.91 62.20
N SER A 30 29.64 11.92 61.40
CA SER A 30 29.23 13.31 61.66
C SER A 30 28.94 13.97 60.31
N LEU A 31 27.95 14.87 60.26
CA LEU A 31 27.86 16.10 59.43
C LEU A 31 26.38 16.36 59.10
N LEU A 32 25.71 16.93 60.09
CA LEU A 32 24.70 17.96 59.85
C LEU A 32 25.41 19.20 59.30
N ASP A 33 24.72 19.88 58.39
CA ASP A 33 24.89 21.26 57.92
C ASP A 33 25.31 21.35 56.46
N GLU A 34 24.32 21.27 55.57
CA GLU A 34 24.05 22.30 54.57
C GLU A 34 22.73 21.98 53.85
N TYR A 35 22.03 23.02 53.39
CA TYR A 35 20.70 23.02 52.74
C TYR A 35 19.48 23.12 53.67
N ALA A 36 19.49 24.18 54.49
CA ALA A 36 18.26 24.90 54.81
C ALA A 36 17.75 25.63 53.56
N ASN A 37 16.53 25.29 53.11
CA ASN A 37 15.81 26.01 52.06
C ASN A 37 14.84 27.02 52.71
N PRO A 38 14.63 28.24 52.16
CA PRO A 38 13.95 29.35 52.84
C PRO A 38 12.41 29.33 52.74
N THR A 39 11.80 28.15 52.60
CA THR A 39 10.35 27.96 52.71
C THR A 39 10.11 26.76 53.61
N GLY A 40 10.01 27.02 54.91
CA GLY A 40 9.78 26.01 55.92
C GLY A 40 8.42 25.33 55.75
N THR A 41 8.41 24.16 55.14
CA THR A 41 7.43 23.09 55.41
C THR A 41 8.20 21.83 55.81
N CYS A 42 8.72 21.86 57.04
CA CYS A 42 9.22 20.71 57.76
C CYS A 42 8.00 19.96 58.34
N VAL A 43 7.84 18.67 58.01
CA VAL A 43 6.94 17.71 58.68
C VAL A 43 5.54 18.28 59.03
N ASN A 44 4.73 18.66 58.03
CA ASN A 44 3.27 18.84 58.20
C ASN A 44 2.43 19.00 56.90
N ASP A 45 3.00 18.80 55.71
CA ASP A 45 2.27 19.06 54.44
C ASP A 45 1.02 18.19 54.25
N ARG A 46 1.07 16.89 54.60
CA ARG A 46 -0.12 16.02 54.47
C ARG A 46 -1.25 16.40 55.42
N GLN A 47 -0.93 16.84 56.64
CA GLN A 47 -1.94 17.24 57.62
C GLN A 47 -2.55 18.59 57.25
N ALA A 48 -1.75 19.52 56.74
CA ALA A 48 -2.21 20.80 56.25
C ALA A 48 -3.11 20.64 55.02
N ILE A 49 -2.71 19.80 54.05
CA ILE A 49 -3.50 19.47 52.86
C ILE A 49 -4.83 18.80 53.26
N PHE A 50 -4.79 17.77 54.11
CA PHE A 50 -6.01 17.09 54.59
C PHE A 50 -6.98 18.05 55.29
N THR A 51 -6.46 18.96 56.13
CA THR A 51 -7.28 19.99 56.78
C THR A 51 -7.85 20.99 55.77
N GLY A 52 -7.11 21.30 54.71
CA GLY A 52 -7.58 22.10 53.57
C GLY A 52 -8.75 21.44 52.85
N GLU A 53 -8.60 20.17 52.48
CA GLU A 53 -9.64 19.36 51.82
C GLU A 53 -10.91 19.25 52.69
N GLN A 54 -10.78 19.07 54.00
CA GLN A 54 -11.90 19.07 54.95
C GLN A 54 -12.70 20.37 54.91
N ARG A 55 -12.02 21.52 54.88
CA ARG A 55 -12.69 22.83 54.81
C ARG A 55 -13.39 23.02 53.47
N SER A 56 -12.78 22.60 52.37
CA SER A 56 -13.37 22.66 51.03
C SER A 56 -14.63 21.81 50.93
N PHE A 57 -14.60 20.56 51.43
CA PHE A 57 -15.76 19.67 51.44
C PHE A 57 -16.91 20.25 52.26
N LEU A 58 -16.61 20.76 53.47
CA LEU A 58 -17.61 21.41 54.32
C LEU A 58 -18.21 22.66 53.66
N MET A 59 -17.37 23.49 53.03
CA MET A 59 -17.85 24.68 52.31
C MET A 59 -18.75 24.30 51.13
N ALA A 60 -18.45 23.23 50.41
CA ALA A 60 -19.26 22.77 49.29
C ALA A 60 -20.65 22.27 49.75
N ILE A 61 -20.68 21.45 50.81
CA ILE A 61 -21.92 20.89 51.36
C ILE A 61 -22.84 22.00 51.91
N THR A 62 -22.27 22.97 52.63
CA THR A 62 -23.05 24.05 53.26
C THR A 62 -23.58 25.10 52.29
N ARG A 63 -23.21 25.06 51.00
CA ARG A 63 -23.82 25.91 49.97
C ARG A 63 -25.20 25.43 49.52
N ALA A 64 -25.53 24.17 49.74
CA ALA A 64 -26.80 23.61 49.30
C ALA A 64 -27.95 24.01 50.24
N ASN A 65 -28.95 24.73 49.71
CA ASN A 65 -30.08 25.23 50.50
C ASN A 65 -31.33 24.33 50.45
N ARG A 66 -31.39 23.37 49.52
CA ARG A 66 -32.60 22.53 49.31
C ARG A 66 -32.31 21.04 49.12
N HIS A 67 -31.43 20.71 48.18
CA HIS A 67 -31.00 19.33 47.93
C HIS A 67 -29.49 19.32 47.71
N LEU A 68 -28.84 18.28 48.22
CA LEU A 68 -27.43 18.00 48.05
C LEU A 68 -27.31 16.63 47.38
N PHE A 69 -26.63 16.59 46.23
CA PHE A 69 -26.31 15.34 45.55
C PHE A 69 -24.79 15.12 45.63
N ILE A 70 -24.41 13.95 46.11
CA ILE A 70 -23.01 13.53 46.19
C ILE A 70 -22.92 12.20 45.44
N SER A 71 -21.96 12.10 44.54
CA SER A 71 -21.68 10.88 43.80
C SER A 71 -20.18 10.62 43.77
N ALA A 72 -19.81 9.34 43.70
CA ALA A 72 -18.45 8.90 43.48
C ALA A 72 -18.47 7.63 42.63
N VAL A 73 -17.47 7.51 41.75
CA VAL A 73 -17.33 6.38 40.84
C VAL A 73 -16.27 5.43 41.38
N ASN A 74 -16.57 4.14 41.32
CA ASN A 74 -15.61 3.07 41.56
C ASN A 74 -15.38 2.31 40.25
N SER A 75 -14.17 2.39 39.71
CA SER A 75 -13.74 1.72 38.47
C SER A 75 -12.29 1.28 38.61
N ASP A 76 -11.74 0.60 37.58
CA ASP A 76 -10.34 0.16 37.59
C ASP A 76 -9.34 1.33 37.75
N ASP A 77 -9.73 2.53 37.31
CA ASP A 77 -8.88 3.74 37.33
C ASP A 77 -9.20 4.70 38.48
N CYS A 78 -10.35 4.56 39.15
CA CYS A 78 -10.86 5.54 40.12
C CYS A 78 -11.46 4.85 41.36
N VAL A 79 -11.11 5.32 42.56
CA VAL A 79 -11.68 4.83 43.83
C VAL A 79 -12.33 5.98 44.62
N PRO A 80 -13.51 5.80 45.22
CA PRO A 80 -14.15 6.80 46.07
C PRO A 80 -13.27 7.24 47.26
N SER A 81 -13.29 8.53 47.55
CA SER A 81 -12.50 9.13 48.64
C SER A 81 -12.97 8.67 50.03
N ASP A 82 -12.01 8.50 50.95
CA ASP A 82 -12.27 8.19 52.36
C ASP A 82 -13.14 9.22 53.08
N PHE A 83 -13.24 10.44 52.55
CA PHE A 83 -14.08 11.50 53.10
C PHE A 83 -15.56 11.09 53.16
N LEU A 84 -16.04 10.35 52.15
CA LEU A 84 -17.43 9.91 52.11
C LEU A 84 -17.73 8.95 53.26
N TYR A 85 -16.87 7.96 53.47
CA TYR A 85 -17.04 6.97 54.54
C TYR A 85 -16.78 7.54 55.93
N TYR A 86 -15.91 8.54 56.05
CA TYR A 86 -15.58 9.14 57.35
C TYR A 86 -16.61 10.18 57.82
N TYR A 87 -17.10 11.03 56.91
CA TYR A 87 -18.00 12.14 57.25
C TYR A 87 -19.48 11.89 56.98
N LEU A 88 -19.81 10.93 56.11
CA LEU A 88 -21.18 10.55 55.77
C LEU A 88 -21.38 9.03 55.93
N PRO A 89 -20.97 8.42 57.06
CA PRO A 89 -21.04 6.96 57.26
C PRO A 89 -22.47 6.40 57.20
N GLU A 90 -23.47 7.24 57.45
CA GLU A 90 -24.89 6.88 57.36
C GLU A 90 -25.40 6.71 55.91
N ILE A 91 -24.69 7.26 54.92
CA ILE A 91 -25.00 7.12 53.49
C ILE A 91 -23.99 6.20 52.80
N TYR A 92 -22.71 6.30 53.17
CA TYR A 92 -21.62 5.52 52.60
C TYR A 92 -20.96 4.69 53.69
N TRP A 93 -21.34 3.42 53.81
CA TRP A 93 -20.72 2.49 54.77
C TRP A 93 -19.70 1.56 54.09
N ARG A 94 -18.71 1.09 54.87
CA ARG A 94 -17.84 -0.04 54.52
C ARG A 94 -18.14 -1.21 55.44
N ASN A 95 -18.28 -2.41 54.86
CA ASN A 95 -18.36 -3.66 55.57
C ASN A 95 -17.01 -3.99 56.25
N ALA A 96 -17.02 -4.95 57.19
CA ALA A 96 -15.82 -5.33 57.95
C ALA A 96 -14.66 -5.86 57.07
N ASP A 97 -14.96 -6.28 55.84
CA ASP A 97 -14.00 -6.72 54.82
C ASP A 97 -13.50 -5.59 53.91
N GLY A 98 -13.98 -4.35 54.11
CA GLY A 98 -13.63 -3.16 53.32
C GLY A 98 -14.50 -2.92 52.09
N SER A 99 -15.48 -3.80 51.80
CA SER A 99 -16.41 -3.65 50.68
C SER A 99 -17.52 -2.63 50.97
N SER A 100 -18.06 -2.01 49.92
CA SER A 100 -19.24 -1.13 49.99
C SER A 100 -20.25 -1.59 48.95
N GLU A 101 -21.54 -1.48 49.26
CA GLU A 101 -22.58 -1.68 48.26
C GLU A 101 -22.61 -0.46 47.33
N TYR A 102 -22.38 -0.70 46.03
CA TYR A 102 -22.50 0.30 44.99
C TYR A 102 -23.79 0.08 44.22
N THR A 103 -24.47 1.17 43.85
CA THR A 103 -25.57 1.08 42.90
C THR A 103 -25.01 0.67 41.54
N ASP A 104 -25.42 -0.49 41.04
CA ASP A 104 -25.04 -0.96 39.71
C ASP A 104 -25.78 -0.13 38.65
N PHE A 105 -25.04 0.51 37.75
CA PHE A 105 -25.58 1.39 36.70
C PHE A 105 -25.97 0.59 35.44
N CYS A 106 -26.66 -0.52 35.62
CA CYS A 106 -26.97 -1.48 34.56
C CYS A 106 -28.47 -1.55 34.21
N GLU A 107 -29.21 -0.45 34.35
CA GLU A 107 -30.57 -0.35 33.83
C GLU A 107 -30.58 -0.02 32.33
N ASP A 108 -31.56 -0.57 31.61
CA ASP A 108 -31.77 -0.27 30.19
C ASP A 108 -31.90 1.26 30.00
N PHE A 109 -30.94 1.85 29.29
CA PHE A 109 -30.84 3.29 28.99
C PHE A 109 -30.36 4.22 30.12
N ALA A 110 -29.77 3.70 31.21
CA ALA A 110 -29.24 4.50 32.32
C ALA A 110 -28.15 5.53 31.95
N VAL A 111 -27.55 5.40 30.76
CA VAL A 111 -26.48 6.28 30.23
C VAL A 111 -27.03 7.32 29.24
N MET A 112 -28.31 7.26 28.88
CA MET A 112 -28.89 8.21 27.93
C MET A 112 -29.36 9.48 28.62
N ASP A 113 -29.00 10.61 28.05
CA ASP A 113 -29.52 11.91 28.49
C ASP A 113 -31.04 11.95 28.27
N ALA A 114 -31.76 12.58 29.21
CA ALA A 114 -33.20 12.81 29.11
C ALA A 114 -33.56 13.93 28.11
N ASP A 115 -32.73 14.13 27.08
CA ASP A 115 -32.90 15.11 26.03
C ASP A 115 -33.62 14.48 24.81
N PRO A 116 -34.07 15.28 23.83
CA PRO A 116 -34.74 14.75 22.64
C PRO A 116 -33.91 13.72 21.87
N ARG A 117 -32.56 13.80 21.90
CA ARG A 117 -31.68 12.86 21.18
C ARG A 117 -31.63 11.50 21.88
N GLY A 118 -31.50 11.48 23.21
CA GLY A 118 -31.55 10.28 24.03
C GLY A 118 -32.91 9.59 23.96
N LEU A 119 -34.01 10.36 23.93
CA LEU A 119 -35.36 9.81 23.72
C LEU A 119 -35.53 9.17 22.33
N VAL A 120 -35.03 9.82 21.27
CA VAL A 120 -35.03 9.22 19.91
C VAL A 120 -34.19 7.94 19.88
N ALA A 121 -33.00 7.94 20.50
CA ALA A 121 -32.11 6.79 20.54
C ALA A 121 -32.71 5.62 21.34
N SER A 122 -33.34 5.89 22.48
CA SER A 122 -34.05 4.89 23.29
C SER A 122 -35.21 4.28 22.51
N ALA A 123 -36.08 5.11 21.93
CA ALA A 123 -37.22 4.64 21.16
C ALA A 123 -36.79 3.79 19.95
N ARG A 124 -35.74 4.21 19.21
CA ARG A 124 -35.19 3.44 18.09
C ARG A 124 -34.58 2.11 18.54
N THR A 125 -33.86 2.10 19.66
CA THR A 125 -33.26 0.89 20.23
C THR A 125 -34.33 -0.12 20.65
N GLN A 126 -35.42 0.34 21.27
CA GLN A 126 -36.54 -0.54 21.65
C GLN A 126 -37.21 -1.20 20.43
N ILE A 127 -37.42 -0.43 19.35
CA ILE A 127 -37.96 -0.97 18.10
C ILE A 127 -37.01 -1.99 17.48
N ALA A 128 -35.71 -1.67 17.39
CA ALA A 128 -34.70 -2.56 16.82
C ALA A 128 -34.55 -3.86 17.62
N ARG A 129 -34.54 -3.78 18.95
CA ARG A 129 -34.46 -4.93 19.86
C ARG A 129 -35.69 -5.84 19.71
N ALA A 130 -36.88 -5.27 19.69
CA ALA A 130 -38.12 -6.03 19.50
C ALA A 130 -38.13 -6.77 18.15
N ILE A 131 -37.64 -6.16 17.08
CA ILE A 131 -37.51 -6.80 15.76
C ILE A 131 -36.52 -7.97 15.81
N TYR A 132 -35.33 -7.75 16.42
CA TYR A 132 -34.29 -8.77 16.51
C TYR A 132 -34.71 -9.99 17.34
N GLU A 133 -35.41 -9.76 18.46
CA GLU A 133 -35.90 -10.82 19.36
C GLU A 133 -37.13 -11.56 18.82
N SER A 134 -37.75 -11.08 17.73
CA SER A 134 -38.94 -11.71 17.13
C SER A 134 -38.57 -12.72 16.03
N GLU A 135 -38.91 -14.01 16.23
CA GLU A 135 -38.80 -15.04 15.17
C GLU A 135 -39.92 -14.93 14.11
N ASN A 136 -41.03 -14.26 14.43
CA ASN A 136 -42.17 -14.04 13.54
C ASN A 136 -42.62 -12.57 13.59
N SER A 137 -42.43 -11.85 12.49
CA SER A 137 -42.70 -10.40 12.36
C SER A 137 -44.16 -10.00 12.47
N HIS A 138 -45.11 -10.95 12.42
CA HIS A 138 -46.54 -10.68 12.35
C HIS A 138 -47.18 -10.19 13.66
N ASN A 139 -46.51 -10.27 14.82
CA ASN A 139 -47.03 -9.82 16.12
C ASN A 139 -46.31 -8.60 16.72
N LEU A 140 -45.40 -7.96 15.96
CA LEU A 140 -44.67 -6.77 16.42
C LEU A 140 -45.60 -5.58 16.69
N ASP A 141 -46.67 -5.46 15.90
CA ASP A 141 -47.68 -4.40 16.03
C ASP A 141 -48.52 -4.52 17.30
N GLU A 142 -48.49 -5.65 18.01
CA GLU A 142 -49.19 -5.82 19.29
C GLU A 142 -48.30 -5.55 20.49
N ASN A 143 -46.98 -5.43 20.30
CA ASN A 143 -46.03 -5.22 21.40
C ASN A 143 -46.21 -3.80 22.01
N PRO A 144 -46.57 -3.69 23.30
CA PRO A 144 -46.81 -2.40 23.95
C PRO A 144 -45.56 -1.51 23.97
N THR A 145 -44.37 -2.08 24.09
CA THR A 145 -43.09 -1.35 24.08
C THR A 145 -42.80 -0.75 22.71
N VAL A 146 -43.13 -1.46 21.63
CA VAL A 146 -42.99 -0.95 20.25
C VAL A 146 -43.99 0.17 19.98
N LYS A 147 -45.25 0.02 20.45
CA LYS A 147 -46.27 1.08 20.33
C LYS A 147 -45.87 2.36 21.07
N ASP A 148 -45.34 2.21 22.28
CA ASP A 148 -44.88 3.35 23.08
C ASP A 148 -43.71 4.07 22.39
N ALA A 149 -42.71 3.32 21.93
CA ALA A 149 -41.58 3.86 21.18
C ALA A 149 -42.00 4.59 19.88
N LEU A 150 -42.94 4.03 19.11
CA LEU A 150 -43.48 4.67 17.92
C LEU A 150 -44.29 5.94 18.26
N THR A 151 -45.01 5.94 19.37
CA THR A 151 -45.76 7.10 19.86
C THR A 151 -44.80 8.22 20.26
N ALA A 152 -43.72 7.88 20.97
CA ALA A 152 -42.67 8.81 21.32
C ALA A 152 -41.99 9.43 20.08
N LEU A 153 -41.62 8.61 19.09
CA LEU A 153 -41.04 9.11 17.83
C LEU A 153 -42.00 10.02 17.07
N ASN A 154 -43.29 9.68 16.99
CA ASN A 154 -44.30 10.53 16.35
C ASN A 154 -44.50 11.85 17.10
N LEU A 155 -44.51 11.83 18.43
CA LEU A 155 -44.60 13.03 19.24
C LEU A 155 -43.39 13.94 19.02
N LEU A 156 -42.18 13.38 19.03
CA LEU A 156 -40.94 14.13 18.81
C LEU A 156 -40.89 14.71 17.39
N LYS A 157 -41.26 13.92 16.37
CA LYS A 157 -41.40 14.37 14.98
C LYS A 157 -42.36 15.56 14.86
N ASN A 158 -43.54 15.46 15.46
CA ASN A 158 -44.57 16.51 15.38
C ASN A 158 -44.17 17.80 16.11
N ASN A 159 -43.20 17.73 17.03
CA ASN A 159 -42.67 18.88 17.75
C ASN A 159 -41.33 19.39 17.17
N GLY A 160 -40.96 18.97 15.95
CA GLY A 160 -39.81 19.52 15.22
C GLY A 160 -38.47 18.85 15.51
N VAL A 161 -38.44 17.65 16.09
CA VAL A 161 -37.21 16.87 16.24
C VAL A 161 -36.97 16.08 14.95
N ASP A 162 -36.12 16.63 14.08
CA ASP A 162 -35.88 16.07 12.73
C ASP A 162 -35.37 14.62 12.76
N SER A 163 -34.52 14.27 13.73
CA SER A 163 -33.96 12.91 13.88
C SER A 163 -35.00 11.87 14.31
N ALA A 164 -36.17 12.28 14.80
CA ALA A 164 -37.28 11.37 15.10
C ALA A 164 -38.06 10.96 13.84
N ASN A 165 -37.94 11.73 12.76
CA ASN A 165 -38.64 11.46 11.51
C ASN A 165 -37.92 10.35 10.72
N PRO A 166 -38.56 9.19 10.45
CA PRO A 166 -37.95 8.09 9.68
C PRO A 166 -37.47 8.52 8.29
N GLU A 167 -38.09 9.58 7.76
CA GLU A 167 -37.74 10.19 6.50
C GLU A 167 -36.39 10.89 6.46
N ASN A 168 -35.86 11.25 7.63
CA ASN A 168 -34.59 11.93 7.81
C ASN A 168 -33.53 10.99 8.41
N TRP A 169 -33.86 9.70 8.59
CA TRP A 169 -32.89 8.76 9.11
C TRP A 169 -31.86 8.45 8.05
N ASP A 170 -30.59 8.61 8.44
CA ASP A 170 -29.48 8.18 7.61
C ASP A 170 -29.63 6.71 7.23
N PHE A 171 -29.29 6.38 5.98
CA PHE A 171 -29.30 5.02 5.44
C PHE A 171 -30.67 4.35 5.28
N ILE A 172 -31.79 5.01 5.59
CA ILE A 172 -33.11 4.55 5.12
C ILE A 172 -33.20 4.80 3.62
N ARG A 173 -33.36 3.70 2.85
CA ARG A 173 -33.38 3.65 1.38
C ARG A 173 -34.46 4.56 0.79
N LYS A 174 -34.22 5.86 0.68
CA LYS A 174 -35.19 6.75 0.06
C LYS A 174 -35.13 6.74 -1.46
N ASN A 175 -33.97 6.56 -2.11
CA ASN A 175 -33.87 6.75 -3.57
C ASN A 175 -32.71 6.00 -4.24
N TYR A 176 -32.54 4.68 -4.02
CA TYR A 176 -31.65 3.88 -4.90
C TYR A 176 -32.39 3.30 -6.13
N GLY A 177 -33.73 3.30 -6.12
CA GLY A 177 -34.55 2.78 -7.23
C GLY A 177 -35.28 3.86 -8.03
N SER A 178 -35.50 5.06 -7.48
CA SER A 178 -35.82 6.21 -8.32
C SER A 178 -34.50 6.64 -8.94
N LYS A 179 -34.46 6.74 -10.27
CA LYS A 179 -33.41 7.45 -10.97
C LYS A 179 -33.35 8.83 -10.34
N THR A 180 -32.46 9.04 -9.37
CA THR A 180 -32.02 10.37 -9.00
C THR A 180 -31.70 11.00 -10.34
N GLU A 181 -32.36 12.12 -10.65
CA GLU A 181 -32.12 12.85 -11.89
C GLU A 181 -30.60 13.00 -12.02
N GLU A 182 -30.02 12.13 -12.85
CA GLU A 182 -28.73 12.36 -13.43
C GLU A 182 -28.93 13.74 -14.02
N LYS A 183 -28.35 14.76 -13.38
CA LYS A 183 -28.08 16.01 -14.07
C LYS A 183 -27.33 15.55 -15.29
N SER A 184 -28.08 15.47 -16.38
CA SER A 184 -27.60 15.13 -17.69
C SER A 184 -26.55 16.18 -17.94
N ILE A 185 -25.29 15.80 -17.71
CA ILE A 185 -24.16 16.48 -18.31
C ILE A 185 -24.45 16.32 -19.80
N GLU A 186 -25.03 17.37 -20.35
CA GLU A 186 -25.51 17.44 -21.71
C GLU A 186 -24.34 17.12 -22.64
N ASN A 187 -24.53 16.09 -23.47
CA ASN A 187 -23.98 15.97 -24.80
C ASN A 187 -22.50 16.34 -25.01
N GLU A 188 -21.60 15.55 -24.42
CA GLU A 188 -20.48 15.04 -25.21
C GLU A 188 -20.78 13.56 -25.45
N SER A 189 -20.74 13.11 -26.71
CA SER A 189 -20.84 11.71 -27.08
C SER A 189 -20.13 10.84 -26.03
N LYS A 190 -20.86 10.03 -25.26
CA LYS A 190 -20.28 9.12 -24.25
C LYS A 190 -19.32 8.17 -24.98
N SER A 191 -18.10 8.61 -25.21
CA SER A 191 -17.06 7.76 -25.76
C SER A 191 -16.89 6.66 -24.73
N ASN A 192 -17.04 5.40 -25.13
CA ASN A 192 -16.73 4.25 -24.28
C ASN A 192 -15.22 4.11 -24.04
N LEU A 193 -14.51 5.24 -23.96
CA LEU A 193 -13.08 5.37 -23.78
C LEU A 193 -12.77 5.72 -22.34
N VAL A 194 -11.98 4.87 -21.68
CA VAL A 194 -11.50 5.11 -20.31
C VAL A 194 -10.01 5.36 -20.35
N THR A 195 -9.57 6.47 -19.75
CA THR A 195 -8.14 6.80 -19.64
C THR A 195 -7.60 6.31 -18.30
N LEU A 196 -6.48 5.57 -18.34
CA LEU A 196 -5.82 4.98 -17.18
C LEU A 196 -4.32 5.26 -17.21
N SER A 197 -3.72 5.46 -16.05
CA SER A 197 -2.27 5.40 -15.88
C SER A 197 -1.83 3.98 -15.50
N PRO A 198 -0.61 3.55 -15.86
CA PRO A 198 -0.09 2.22 -15.50
C PRO A 198 -0.26 1.88 -14.01
N SER A 199 0.11 2.80 -13.12
CA SER A 199 -0.05 2.63 -11.66
C SER A 199 -1.52 2.59 -11.18
N MET A 200 -2.44 3.21 -11.92
CA MET A 200 -3.87 3.18 -11.62
C MET A 200 -4.47 1.80 -11.91
N VAL A 201 -3.97 1.10 -12.93
CA VAL A 201 -4.43 -0.25 -13.29
C VAL A 201 -4.16 -1.23 -12.14
N ASP A 202 -2.95 -1.23 -11.58
CA ASP A 202 -2.62 -2.08 -10.42
C ASP A 202 -3.48 -1.77 -9.19
N SER A 203 -3.74 -0.48 -8.94
CA SER A 203 -4.55 -0.03 -7.80
C SER A 203 -6.00 -0.48 -7.95
N LEU A 204 -6.59 -0.32 -9.15
CA LEU A 204 -7.94 -0.77 -9.46
C LEU A 204 -8.08 -2.29 -9.43
N TRP A 205 -7.09 -3.02 -9.95
CA TRP A 205 -7.08 -4.49 -9.89
C TRP A 205 -6.99 -5.01 -8.45
N SER A 206 -6.27 -4.30 -7.57
CA SER A 206 -6.13 -4.64 -6.16
C SER A 206 -7.43 -4.40 -5.37
N CYS A 207 -7.97 -3.19 -5.45
CA CYS A 207 -9.26 -2.82 -4.90
C CYS A 207 -9.82 -1.58 -5.61
N PRO A 208 -10.89 -1.73 -6.42
CA PRO A 208 -11.52 -0.61 -7.11
C PRO A 208 -12.00 0.48 -6.16
N VAL A 209 -12.60 0.08 -5.02
CA VAL A 209 -13.17 1.00 -4.04
C VAL A 209 -12.08 1.87 -3.41
N CYS A 210 -11.00 1.28 -2.89
CA CYS A 210 -9.88 2.05 -2.32
C CYS A 210 -9.28 3.00 -3.35
N CYS A 211 -9.03 2.53 -4.57
CA CYS A 211 -8.48 3.37 -5.63
C CYS A 211 -9.39 4.57 -5.94
N LEU A 212 -10.72 4.38 -5.92
CA LEU A 212 -11.67 5.47 -6.14
C LEU A 212 -11.77 6.40 -4.93
N LEU A 213 -11.77 5.88 -3.70
CA LEU A 213 -11.73 6.69 -2.47
C LEU A 213 -10.50 7.59 -2.44
N GLU A 214 -9.32 7.03 -2.69
CA GLU A 214 -8.05 7.76 -2.66
C GLU A 214 -7.90 8.79 -3.78
N ARG A 215 -8.63 8.66 -4.91
CA ARG A 215 -8.42 9.53 -6.09
C ARG A 215 -9.61 10.41 -6.46
N LYS A 216 -10.84 9.95 -6.26
CA LYS A 216 -12.06 10.73 -6.54
C LYS A 216 -12.58 11.47 -5.32
N PHE A 217 -12.40 10.92 -4.13
CA PHE A 217 -13.01 11.45 -2.90
C PHE A 217 -12.01 12.12 -1.96
N ALA A 218 -10.75 11.69 -1.97
CA ALA A 218 -9.69 12.43 -1.30
C ALA A 218 -9.28 13.64 -2.15
N GLY A 219 -9.30 14.83 -1.55
CA GLY A 219 -8.76 16.05 -2.17
C GLY A 219 -7.26 15.94 -2.47
N PRO A 220 -6.65 16.95 -3.13
CA PRO A 220 -5.23 16.94 -3.46
C PRO A 220 -4.39 16.69 -2.20
N THR A 221 -3.76 15.53 -2.11
CA THR A 221 -2.88 15.18 -1.00
C THR A 221 -1.47 15.66 -1.33
N ARG A 222 -0.81 16.33 -0.38
CA ARG A 222 0.63 16.59 -0.51
C ARG A 222 1.34 15.24 -0.59
N GLY A 223 2.14 15.04 -1.63
CA GLY A 223 2.93 13.81 -1.80
C GLY A 223 3.83 13.61 -0.57
N GLY A 224 3.74 12.46 0.08
CA GLY A 224 4.56 12.18 1.26
C GLY A 224 6.05 12.02 0.92
N THR A 225 6.93 12.19 1.91
CA THR A 225 8.40 12.16 1.77
C THR A 225 8.96 10.89 1.11
N ALA A 226 8.25 9.75 1.22
CA ALA A 226 8.63 8.51 0.55
C ALA A 226 8.41 8.58 -0.98
N ALA A 227 7.38 9.29 -1.43
CA ALA A 227 7.17 9.55 -2.85
C ALA A 227 8.28 10.47 -3.39
N GLN A 228 8.69 11.45 -2.60
CA GLN A 228 9.79 12.36 -2.95
C GLN A 228 11.14 11.64 -3.14
N PHE A 229 11.51 10.71 -2.23
CA PHE A 229 12.72 9.89 -2.41
C PHE A 229 12.67 9.08 -3.71
N GLY A 230 11.55 8.41 -4.00
CA GLY A 230 11.35 7.69 -5.25
C GLY A 230 11.51 8.59 -6.47
N THR A 231 10.81 9.72 -6.50
CA THR A 231 10.89 10.68 -7.60
C THR A 231 12.31 11.18 -7.85
N LEU A 232 13.08 11.48 -6.81
CA LEU A 232 14.47 11.93 -6.95
C LEU A 232 15.40 10.83 -7.50
N ILE A 233 15.20 9.57 -7.10
CA ILE A 233 15.96 8.44 -7.66
C ILE A 233 15.65 8.23 -9.15
N HIS A 234 14.38 8.31 -9.55
CA HIS A 234 14.00 8.21 -10.97
C HIS A 234 14.60 9.36 -11.79
N GLU A 235 14.50 10.59 -11.29
CA GLU A 235 15.06 11.77 -11.94
C GLU A 235 16.59 11.64 -12.09
N THR A 236 17.29 11.21 -11.04
CA THR A 236 18.75 11.00 -11.08
C THR A 236 19.13 9.90 -12.07
N ALA A 237 18.36 8.80 -12.12
CA ALA A 237 18.60 7.71 -13.07
C ALA A 237 18.34 8.16 -14.52
N ARG A 238 17.30 8.98 -14.75
CA ARG A 238 17.02 9.60 -16.04
C ARG A 238 18.16 10.52 -16.46
N TRP A 239 18.55 11.47 -15.61
CA TRP A 239 19.63 12.42 -15.88
C TRP A 239 20.93 11.69 -16.23
N ALA A 240 21.30 10.70 -15.41
CA ALA A 240 22.53 9.92 -15.59
C ALA A 240 22.57 9.21 -16.95
N SER A 241 21.46 8.69 -17.44
CA SER A 241 21.43 7.96 -18.71
C SER A 241 21.15 8.84 -19.92
N GLN A 242 20.20 9.76 -19.81
CA GLN A 242 19.72 10.54 -20.94
C GLN A 242 20.51 11.82 -21.18
N ASP A 243 20.96 12.49 -20.11
CA ASP A 243 21.63 13.80 -20.24
C ASP A 243 23.15 13.62 -20.22
N GLU A 244 23.67 12.73 -19.37
CA GLU A 244 25.12 12.49 -19.21
C GLU A 244 25.62 11.20 -19.89
N HIS A 245 24.71 10.36 -20.41
CA HIS A 245 25.03 9.11 -21.09
C HIS A 245 25.98 8.17 -20.31
N LEU A 246 25.89 8.18 -18.97
CA LEU A 246 26.74 7.42 -18.05
C LEU A 246 26.61 5.89 -18.20
N ASP A 247 25.57 5.42 -18.87
CA ASP A 247 25.30 4.01 -19.16
C ASP A 247 25.73 3.57 -20.57
N ASN A 248 26.16 4.51 -21.42
CA ASN A 248 26.54 4.23 -22.80
C ASN A 248 27.78 5.02 -23.21
N GLU A 249 27.65 6.19 -23.85
CA GLU A 249 28.74 6.95 -24.47
C GLU A 249 29.91 7.20 -23.52
N TYR A 250 29.62 7.67 -22.30
CA TYR A 250 30.62 7.89 -21.25
C TYR A 250 31.48 6.64 -20.97
N LEU A 251 30.84 5.46 -20.85
CA LEU A 251 31.55 4.21 -20.61
C LEU A 251 32.36 3.77 -21.83
N ARG A 252 31.88 4.05 -23.04
CA ARG A 252 32.60 3.74 -24.29
C ARG A 252 33.89 4.55 -24.40
N GLU A 253 33.84 5.82 -24.04
CA GLU A 253 34.96 6.74 -24.17
C GLU A 253 35.97 6.58 -23.02
N LYS A 254 35.48 6.53 -21.78
CA LYS A 254 36.35 6.53 -20.59
C LYS A 254 36.87 5.14 -20.21
N TYR A 255 36.14 4.08 -20.55
CA TYR A 255 36.49 2.68 -20.21
C TYR A 255 36.39 1.73 -21.42
N PRO A 256 37.06 2.02 -22.55
CA PRO A 256 36.96 1.20 -23.76
C PRO A 256 37.42 -0.26 -23.55
N GLN A 257 38.30 -0.50 -22.56
CA GLN A 257 38.77 -1.84 -22.20
C GLN A 257 37.64 -2.75 -21.70
N LEU A 258 36.57 -2.21 -21.09
CA LEU A 258 35.41 -3.00 -20.65
C LEU A 258 34.66 -3.62 -21.84
N GLN A 259 34.61 -2.92 -22.97
CA GLN A 259 34.03 -3.44 -24.21
C GLN A 259 34.96 -4.43 -24.90
N ALA A 260 36.26 -4.12 -24.94
CA ALA A 260 37.26 -5.04 -25.48
C ALA A 260 37.25 -6.38 -24.74
N PHE A 261 37.15 -6.36 -23.41
CA PHE A 261 37.03 -7.58 -22.61
C PHE A 261 35.78 -8.41 -22.97
N ALA A 262 34.64 -7.76 -23.21
CA ALA A 262 33.44 -8.44 -23.67
C ALA A 262 33.60 -9.04 -25.09
N ALA A 263 34.31 -8.34 -25.98
CA ALA A 263 34.62 -8.84 -27.32
C ALA A 263 35.57 -10.05 -27.30
N ILE A 264 36.58 -10.04 -26.42
CA ILE A 264 37.51 -11.16 -26.20
C ILE A 264 36.76 -12.42 -25.74
N LYS A 265 35.83 -12.30 -24.79
CA LYS A 265 34.96 -13.41 -24.37
C LYS A 265 34.13 -13.99 -25.53
N ASN A 266 33.82 -13.19 -26.54
CA ASN A 266 33.02 -13.57 -27.70
C ASN A 266 33.87 -13.94 -28.94
N ASN A 267 35.15 -14.30 -28.75
CA ASN A 267 36.09 -14.71 -29.82
C ASN A 267 36.31 -13.65 -30.93
N LYS A 268 36.09 -12.36 -30.65
CA LYS A 268 36.48 -11.26 -31.55
C LYS A 268 37.84 -10.70 -31.12
N VAL A 269 38.72 -10.51 -32.11
CA VAL A 269 40.17 -10.20 -31.99
C VAL A 269 40.47 -9.01 -31.07
N SER A 270 41.60 -9.16 -30.37
CA SER A 270 42.20 -8.29 -29.35
C SER A 270 43.16 -7.26 -29.94
N GLU A 271 42.89 -5.98 -29.71
CA GLU A 271 43.92 -4.92 -29.80
C GLU A 271 43.78 -3.97 -28.61
N PHE A 272 44.34 -4.36 -27.46
CA PHE A 272 44.74 -3.43 -26.39
C PHE A 272 46.08 -3.94 -25.85
N PRO A 273 47.20 -3.71 -26.57
CA PRO A 273 48.50 -4.28 -26.23
C PRO A 273 49.02 -3.85 -24.85
N ASP A 274 48.53 -2.71 -24.34
CA ASP A 274 49.02 -2.11 -23.09
C ASP A 274 48.10 -2.37 -21.87
N PHE A 275 47.07 -3.21 -21.99
CA PHE A 275 46.15 -3.50 -20.88
C PHE A 275 46.14 -4.99 -20.50
N ASP A 276 46.34 -5.26 -19.22
CA ASP A 276 46.24 -6.62 -18.66
C ASP A 276 44.76 -7.02 -18.47
N PHE A 277 44.33 -8.04 -19.21
CA PHE A 277 42.96 -8.59 -19.14
C PHE A 277 42.79 -9.69 -18.08
N SER A 278 43.71 -9.78 -17.09
CA SER A 278 43.51 -10.58 -15.89
C SER A 278 42.22 -10.23 -15.15
N PHE A 279 41.73 -11.16 -14.34
CA PHE A 279 40.54 -10.92 -13.53
C PHE A 279 40.76 -9.75 -12.57
N GLU A 280 41.94 -9.65 -11.95
CA GLU A 280 42.33 -8.59 -11.01
C GLU A 280 42.29 -7.22 -11.67
N SER A 281 42.86 -7.08 -12.87
CA SER A 281 42.88 -5.82 -13.61
C SER A 281 41.48 -5.42 -14.11
N ILE A 282 40.68 -6.36 -14.59
CA ILE A 282 39.30 -6.09 -15.05
C ILE A 282 38.36 -5.79 -13.88
N SER A 283 38.45 -6.54 -12.77
CA SER A 283 37.64 -6.30 -11.57
C SER A 283 37.90 -4.92 -10.97
N ALA A 284 39.18 -4.51 -10.90
CA ALA A 284 39.55 -3.16 -10.47
C ALA A 284 38.99 -2.08 -11.41
N LEU A 285 39.06 -2.30 -12.73
CA LEU A 285 38.51 -1.36 -13.72
C LEU A 285 36.98 -1.26 -13.63
N GLN A 286 36.28 -2.39 -13.49
CA GLN A 286 34.83 -2.44 -13.31
C GLN A 286 34.41 -1.71 -12.04
N LYS A 287 35.08 -1.98 -10.91
CA LYS A 287 34.83 -1.29 -9.65
C LYS A 287 35.01 0.22 -9.82
N LYS A 288 36.12 0.66 -10.44
CA LYS A 288 36.38 2.08 -10.69
C LYS A 288 35.28 2.73 -11.55
N ALA A 289 34.83 2.05 -12.60
CA ALA A 289 33.73 2.56 -13.43
C ALA A 289 32.42 2.69 -12.64
N ILE A 290 32.12 1.73 -11.76
CA ILE A 290 30.93 1.77 -10.88
C ILE A 290 31.06 2.94 -9.90
N ASP A 291 32.21 3.11 -9.25
CA ASP A 291 32.46 4.21 -8.32
C ASP A 291 32.31 5.58 -9.00
N ASP A 292 32.92 5.77 -10.18
CA ASP A 292 32.84 7.04 -10.91
C ASP A 292 31.39 7.38 -11.32
N VAL A 293 30.63 6.40 -11.83
CA VAL A 293 29.22 6.61 -12.19
C VAL A 293 28.37 6.86 -10.95
N ALA A 294 28.51 6.05 -9.89
CA ALA A 294 27.72 6.18 -8.67
C ALA A 294 27.96 7.51 -7.96
N ASN A 295 29.22 7.94 -7.83
CA ASN A 295 29.55 9.22 -7.19
C ASN A 295 28.98 10.40 -7.97
N THR A 296 29.07 10.38 -9.30
CA THR A 296 28.47 11.40 -10.18
C THR A 296 26.94 11.48 -9.97
N MET A 297 26.26 10.33 -9.91
CA MET A 297 24.82 10.26 -9.63
C MET A 297 24.49 10.78 -8.22
N ILE A 298 25.30 10.45 -7.22
CA ILE A 298 25.09 10.88 -5.82
C ILE A 298 25.24 12.40 -5.70
N GLU A 299 26.26 12.98 -6.32
CA GLU A 299 26.46 14.44 -6.36
C GLU A 299 25.26 15.14 -6.99
N HIS A 300 24.78 14.63 -8.13
CA HIS A 300 23.57 15.17 -8.77
C HIS A 300 22.34 15.04 -7.88
N TYR A 301 22.10 13.87 -7.28
CA TYR A 301 20.98 13.63 -6.38
C TYR A 301 20.93 14.68 -5.26
N TYR A 302 22.05 14.92 -4.59
CA TYR A 302 22.10 15.90 -3.50
C TYR A 302 22.02 17.35 -4.00
N SER A 303 22.37 17.63 -5.25
CA SER A 303 22.19 18.97 -5.84
C SER A 303 20.72 19.35 -6.07
N ILE A 304 19.86 18.35 -6.33
CA ILE A 304 18.41 18.54 -6.55
C ILE A 304 17.56 18.20 -5.32
N CYS A 305 18.15 17.59 -4.30
CA CYS A 305 17.45 17.22 -3.08
C CYS A 305 17.15 18.47 -2.23
N PRO A 306 15.88 18.71 -1.83
CA PRO A 306 15.55 19.84 -0.99
C PRO A 306 16.10 19.68 0.44
N SER A 307 16.47 20.80 1.06
CA SER A 307 17.08 20.84 2.40
C SER A 307 16.12 20.36 3.51
N ASP A 308 16.63 19.55 4.44
CA ASP A 308 15.94 19.00 5.63
C ASP A 308 15.21 20.05 6.47
N SER A 309 15.70 21.29 6.50
CA SER A 309 15.10 22.40 7.25
C SER A 309 13.70 22.78 6.76
N ASN A 310 13.30 22.30 5.57
CA ASN A 310 11.99 22.59 4.99
C ASN A 310 10.91 21.56 5.38
N ILE A 311 11.26 20.49 6.11
CA ILE A 311 10.31 19.44 6.53
C ILE A 311 9.83 19.74 7.95
N SER A 312 8.63 20.32 8.07
CA SER A 312 8.04 20.72 9.35
C SER A 312 7.53 19.55 10.19
N ASP A 313 7.16 18.43 9.55
CA ASP A 313 6.61 17.25 10.24
C ASP A 313 7.72 16.28 10.70
N VAL A 314 7.70 15.92 11.99
CA VAL A 314 8.73 15.08 12.63
C VAL A 314 8.78 13.67 12.03
N LYS A 315 7.61 13.09 11.71
CA LYS A 315 7.52 11.74 11.14
C LYS A 315 8.08 11.71 9.73
N ASP A 316 7.80 12.74 8.94
CA ASP A 316 8.33 12.90 7.59
C ASP A 316 9.83 13.21 7.59
N ARG A 317 10.35 13.95 8.58
CA ARG A 317 11.79 14.14 8.77
C ARG A 317 12.52 12.82 9.11
N TYR A 318 11.95 11.98 9.98
CA TYR A 318 12.53 10.67 10.27
C TYR A 318 12.55 9.76 9.03
N ARG A 319 11.48 9.79 8.22
CA ARG A 319 11.44 9.07 6.94
C ARG A 319 12.47 9.56 5.95
N PHE A 320 12.69 10.88 5.87
CA PHE A 320 13.72 11.47 5.04
C PHE A 320 15.11 10.92 5.40
N ILE A 321 15.49 10.98 6.68
CA ILE A 321 16.78 10.46 7.18
C ILE A 321 16.92 8.95 6.88
N LYS A 322 15.85 8.18 7.09
CA LYS A 322 15.87 6.73 6.78
C LYS A 322 16.05 6.47 5.27
N ASN A 323 15.46 7.30 4.42
CA ASN A 323 15.59 7.18 2.97
C ASN A 323 16.97 7.59 2.48
N ASP A 324 17.58 8.60 3.13
CA ASP A 324 18.95 9.04 2.84
C ASP A 324 19.97 7.89 2.95
N LEU A 325 19.84 7.04 3.98
CA LEU A 325 20.64 5.81 4.14
C LEU A 325 20.51 4.84 2.94
N ASN A 326 19.41 4.90 2.18
CA ASN A 326 19.18 4.05 1.02
C ASN A 326 19.59 4.71 -0.31
N VAL A 327 19.93 6.01 -0.33
CA VAL A 327 20.34 6.73 -1.54
C VAL A 327 21.58 6.08 -2.13
N ARG A 328 22.65 5.94 -1.34
CA ARG A 328 23.91 5.31 -1.78
C ARG A 328 23.65 3.91 -2.32
N ARG A 329 22.88 3.10 -1.59
CA ARG A 329 22.50 1.73 -1.99
C ARG A 329 21.83 1.69 -3.35
N ALA A 330 20.84 2.54 -3.56
CA ALA A 330 20.09 2.62 -4.81
C ALA A 330 20.99 3.05 -5.98
N LEU A 331 21.73 4.13 -5.82
CA LEU A 331 22.54 4.71 -6.89
C LEU A 331 23.75 3.84 -7.26
N TYR A 332 24.42 3.22 -6.28
CA TYR A 332 25.46 2.22 -6.54
C TYR A 332 24.92 1.00 -7.29
N THR A 333 23.71 0.57 -6.97
CA THR A 333 23.06 -0.56 -7.62
C THR A 333 22.67 -0.23 -9.07
N ILE A 334 22.19 0.99 -9.33
CA ILE A 334 21.94 1.48 -10.71
C ILE A 334 23.26 1.61 -11.49
N ALA A 335 24.32 2.16 -10.89
CA ALA A 335 25.64 2.27 -11.51
C ALA A 335 26.24 0.91 -11.85
N GLN A 336 26.16 -0.07 -10.92
CA GLN A 336 26.55 -1.46 -11.16
C GLN A 336 25.78 -2.06 -12.35
N TYR A 337 24.49 -1.77 -12.44
CA TYR A 337 23.65 -2.19 -13.55
C TYR A 337 24.07 -1.54 -14.88
N PHE A 338 24.33 -0.23 -14.91
CA PHE A 338 24.80 0.49 -16.09
C PHE A 338 26.11 -0.10 -16.63
N VAL A 339 27.13 -0.21 -15.77
CA VAL A 339 28.44 -0.77 -16.13
C VAL A 339 28.34 -2.23 -16.57
N GLY A 340 27.57 -3.05 -15.85
CA GLY A 340 27.45 -4.48 -16.14
C GLY A 340 26.65 -4.77 -17.41
N SER A 341 25.58 -4.02 -17.65
CA SER A 341 24.63 -4.32 -18.72
C SER A 341 25.06 -3.82 -20.09
N LEU A 342 26.04 -2.92 -20.21
CA LEU A 342 26.47 -2.31 -21.48
C LEU A 342 26.65 -3.32 -22.64
N THR A 343 27.32 -4.44 -22.39
CA THR A 343 27.61 -5.46 -23.42
C THR A 343 26.83 -6.77 -23.26
N GLY A 344 25.98 -6.86 -22.22
CA GLY A 344 25.25 -8.08 -21.84
C GLY A 344 26.13 -9.25 -21.34
N SER A 345 27.37 -9.37 -21.83
CA SER A 345 28.30 -10.50 -21.56
C SER A 345 28.91 -10.47 -20.16
N ASN A 346 28.90 -9.30 -19.52
CA ASN A 346 29.39 -9.07 -18.16
C ASN A 346 28.25 -8.81 -17.16
N TYR A 347 27.01 -9.09 -17.56
CA TYR A 347 25.83 -8.92 -16.73
C TYR A 347 25.31 -10.25 -16.19
N PRO A 348 24.91 -10.32 -14.91
CA PRO A 348 25.14 -9.31 -13.87
C PRO A 348 26.60 -9.30 -13.37
N ILE A 349 27.08 -8.14 -12.94
CA ILE A 349 28.33 -8.05 -12.18
C ILE A 349 28.06 -8.58 -10.78
N MET A 350 28.84 -9.58 -10.33
CA MET A 350 28.78 -10.07 -8.96
C MET A 350 29.71 -9.22 -8.09
N ALA A 351 29.18 -8.65 -7.00
CA ALA A 351 29.92 -7.72 -6.18
C ALA A 351 29.67 -7.97 -4.69
N LYS A 352 30.71 -7.76 -3.89
CA LYS A 352 30.60 -7.61 -2.44
C LYS A 352 30.33 -6.13 -2.15
N LYS A 353 29.38 -5.87 -1.24
CA LYS A 353 28.96 -4.53 -0.84
C LYS A 353 29.11 -4.34 0.66
N ASP A 354 29.36 -3.10 1.08
CA ASP A 354 29.29 -2.72 2.49
C ASP A 354 27.84 -2.47 2.96
N GLU A 355 27.69 -1.95 4.18
CA GLU A 355 26.38 -1.66 4.78
C GLU A 355 25.58 -0.60 4.01
N ASP A 356 26.28 0.35 3.38
CA ASP A 356 25.71 1.44 2.57
C ASP A 356 25.48 1.05 1.11
N GLY A 357 25.83 -0.19 0.73
CA GLY A 357 25.69 -0.73 -0.62
C GLY A 357 26.79 -0.32 -1.59
N VAL A 358 27.85 0.30 -1.11
CA VAL A 358 29.04 0.64 -1.91
C VAL A 358 29.74 -0.66 -2.29
N VAL A 359 30.13 -0.78 -3.56
CA VAL A 359 30.85 -1.95 -4.05
C VAL A 359 32.28 -1.94 -3.50
N THR A 360 32.62 -2.94 -2.68
CA THR A 360 33.97 -3.08 -2.11
C THR A 360 34.86 -3.92 -3.02
N ASP A 361 34.32 -5.01 -3.57
CA ASP A 361 35.05 -5.98 -4.38
C ASP A 361 34.16 -6.55 -5.49
N ILE A 362 34.73 -6.83 -6.66
CA ILE A 362 34.07 -7.61 -7.70
C ILE A 362 34.44 -9.08 -7.53
N LEU A 363 33.44 -9.95 -7.60
CA LEU A 363 33.61 -11.38 -7.43
C LEU A 363 33.74 -12.07 -8.80
N PRO A 364 34.53 -13.15 -8.90
CA PRO A 364 34.62 -13.92 -10.13
C PRO A 364 33.26 -14.54 -10.47
N ALA A 365 33.00 -14.70 -11.78
CA ALA A 365 31.84 -15.43 -12.23
C ALA A 365 31.89 -16.87 -11.71
N LEU A 366 30.78 -17.37 -11.17
CA LEU A 366 30.67 -18.76 -10.75
C LEU A 366 30.97 -19.69 -11.94
N GLU A 367 31.80 -20.71 -11.72
CA GLU A 367 32.14 -21.68 -12.77
C GLU A 367 30.87 -22.34 -13.33
N LYS A 368 30.76 -22.37 -14.66
CA LYS A 368 29.63 -23.02 -15.36
C LYS A 368 29.76 -24.53 -15.19
N SER A 369 29.11 -25.10 -14.17
CA SER A 369 28.85 -26.53 -14.07
C SER A 369 27.36 -26.82 -14.29
N LYS A 370 27.00 -28.05 -14.68
CA LYS A 370 25.59 -28.45 -14.88
C LYS A 370 24.74 -28.34 -13.59
N SER A 371 25.38 -28.28 -12.42
CA SER A 371 24.75 -28.14 -11.10
C SER A 371 24.89 -26.74 -10.51
N ALA A 372 25.68 -25.85 -11.12
CA ALA A 372 25.90 -24.50 -10.63
C ALA A 372 24.65 -23.65 -10.81
N LYS A 373 24.38 -22.81 -9.81
CA LYS A 373 23.32 -21.80 -9.87
C LYS A 373 23.66 -20.79 -10.98
N PRO A 374 22.76 -20.52 -11.95
CA PRO A 374 22.98 -19.51 -12.97
C PRO A 374 22.96 -18.11 -12.34
N THR A 375 23.75 -17.19 -12.90
CA THR A 375 23.78 -15.78 -12.45
C THR A 375 22.70 -14.94 -13.14
N ILE A 376 22.29 -15.32 -14.34
CA ILE A 376 21.23 -14.69 -15.14
C ILE A 376 20.32 -15.79 -15.71
N ALA A 377 19.03 -15.50 -15.91
CA ALA A 377 18.14 -16.39 -16.63
C ALA A 377 18.62 -16.62 -18.08
N ASP A 378 18.55 -17.87 -18.56
CA ASP A 378 19.08 -18.41 -19.83
C ASP A 378 18.57 -17.70 -21.12
N VAL A 379 18.87 -16.42 -21.29
CA VAL A 379 18.66 -15.65 -22.53
C VAL A 379 19.69 -14.53 -22.59
N ASP A 380 20.32 -14.41 -23.76
CA ASP A 380 21.23 -13.33 -24.10
C ASP A 380 20.53 -11.97 -23.96
N LEU A 381 21.16 -11.06 -23.22
CA LEU A 381 20.68 -9.69 -23.03
C LEU A 381 20.95 -8.82 -24.26
N GLY A 382 22.03 -9.11 -24.99
CA GLY A 382 22.54 -8.25 -26.07
C GLY A 382 23.26 -6.99 -25.58
N ASN A 383 23.93 -6.32 -26.51
CA ASN A 383 24.59 -5.04 -26.28
C ASN A 383 23.55 -3.90 -26.19
N LEU A 384 23.80 -2.91 -25.34
CA LEU A 384 23.02 -1.67 -25.31
C LEU A 384 23.37 -0.81 -26.52
N GLU A 385 22.39 -0.54 -27.38
CA GLU A 385 22.52 0.44 -28.47
C GLU A 385 22.08 1.81 -27.98
N HIS A 386 20.89 1.89 -27.38
CA HIS A 386 20.33 3.14 -26.89
C HIS A 386 19.39 2.91 -25.70
N ALA A 387 19.27 3.91 -24.83
CA ALA A 387 18.31 3.93 -23.73
C ALA A 387 17.48 5.21 -23.76
N TYR A 388 16.16 5.06 -23.82
CA TYR A 388 15.20 6.16 -23.72
C TYR A 388 14.66 6.19 -22.30
N CYS A 389 14.76 7.32 -21.61
CA CYS A 389 14.27 7.48 -20.25
C CYS A 389 13.01 8.34 -20.19
N GLU A 390 12.17 8.13 -19.17
CA GLU A 390 10.88 8.84 -18.97
C GLU A 390 10.03 8.91 -20.25
N CYS A 391 10.01 7.82 -21.03
CA CYS A 391 9.39 7.81 -22.34
C CYS A 391 7.86 7.85 -22.21
N ASN A 392 7.25 8.93 -22.69
CA ASN A 392 5.79 9.06 -22.72
C ASN A 392 5.17 7.92 -23.53
N ILE A 393 4.05 7.38 -23.03
CA ILE A 393 3.19 6.45 -23.75
C ILE A 393 1.77 7.01 -23.83
N ASN A 394 1.15 6.84 -25.00
CA ASN A 394 -0.24 7.18 -25.26
C ASN A 394 -0.77 6.16 -26.25
N ALA A 395 -1.48 5.16 -25.73
CA ALA A 395 -2.04 4.09 -26.53
C ALA A 395 -3.56 4.06 -26.42
N THR A 396 -4.26 3.68 -27.48
CA THR A 396 -5.72 3.51 -27.45
C THR A 396 -6.10 2.23 -28.20
N PHE A 397 -6.77 1.32 -27.51
CA PHE A 397 -7.14 0.01 -28.04
C PHE A 397 -8.48 -0.46 -27.46
N GLY A 398 -9.19 -1.32 -28.18
CA GLY A 398 -10.43 -1.97 -27.76
C GLY A 398 -10.36 -3.49 -27.89
N PHE A 399 -11.48 -4.17 -27.67
CA PHE A 399 -11.54 -5.63 -27.78
C PHE A 399 -11.26 -6.12 -29.22
N ASP A 400 -11.63 -5.36 -30.26
CA ASP A 400 -11.32 -5.70 -31.65
C ASP A 400 -9.81 -5.77 -31.93
N ASP A 401 -9.03 -4.88 -31.32
CA ASP A 401 -7.58 -4.86 -31.47
C ASP A 401 -6.95 -6.12 -30.85
N ILE A 402 -7.45 -6.53 -29.68
CA ILE A 402 -7.03 -7.75 -29.00
C ILE A 402 -7.49 -9.00 -29.74
N LEU A 403 -8.71 -8.98 -30.31
CA LEU A 403 -9.25 -10.06 -31.13
C LEU A 403 -8.38 -10.31 -32.36
N ASN A 404 -7.92 -9.26 -33.02
CA ASN A 404 -7.00 -9.38 -34.15
C ASN A 404 -5.68 -10.05 -33.74
N ALA A 405 -5.11 -9.68 -32.58
CA ALA A 405 -3.89 -10.32 -32.07
C ALA A 405 -4.13 -11.78 -31.63
N TYR A 406 -5.29 -12.06 -31.03
CA TYR A 406 -5.69 -13.39 -30.59
C TYR A 406 -5.92 -14.33 -31.76
N ASN A 407 -6.68 -13.92 -32.77
CA ASN A 407 -6.99 -14.75 -33.95
C ASN A 407 -5.76 -15.05 -34.80
N ARG A 408 -4.72 -14.20 -34.78
CA ARG A 408 -3.42 -14.54 -35.40
C ARG A 408 -2.64 -15.60 -34.63
N ALA A 409 -2.86 -15.72 -33.32
CA ALA A 409 -2.24 -16.73 -32.48
C ALA A 409 -3.03 -18.05 -32.43
N SER A 410 -4.36 -17.96 -32.57
CA SER A 410 -5.27 -19.10 -32.64
C SER A 410 -5.23 -19.79 -34.00
N LYS A 411 -5.65 -21.06 -34.05
CA LYS A 411 -5.83 -21.82 -35.30
C LYS A 411 -7.18 -21.54 -35.97
N THR A 412 -8.13 -20.98 -35.23
CA THR A 412 -9.52 -20.76 -35.64
C THR A 412 -9.91 -19.31 -35.42
N GLN A 413 -10.88 -18.85 -36.21
CA GLN A 413 -11.44 -17.52 -36.06
C GLN A 413 -12.44 -17.51 -34.89
N THR A 414 -12.09 -16.81 -33.82
CA THR A 414 -12.99 -16.56 -32.68
C THR A 414 -13.81 -15.29 -32.91
N SER A 415 -15.04 -15.24 -32.39
CA SER A 415 -15.88 -14.03 -32.45
C SER A 415 -15.50 -13.03 -31.35
N LEU A 416 -15.98 -11.78 -31.49
CA LEU A 416 -15.80 -10.76 -30.45
C LEU A 416 -16.54 -11.14 -29.16
N GLU A 417 -17.74 -11.73 -29.25
CA GLU A 417 -18.48 -12.17 -28.06
C GLU A 417 -17.74 -13.28 -27.32
N ASP A 418 -17.24 -14.29 -28.04
CA ASP A 418 -16.51 -15.41 -27.45
C ASP A 418 -15.22 -14.90 -26.75
N LEU A 419 -14.45 -14.03 -27.41
CA LEU A 419 -13.25 -13.45 -26.80
C LEU A 419 -13.59 -12.63 -25.55
N TYR A 420 -14.62 -11.77 -25.64
CA TYR A 420 -15.06 -10.95 -24.52
C TYR A 420 -15.44 -11.82 -23.31
N SER A 421 -16.16 -12.91 -23.52
CA SER A 421 -16.55 -13.87 -22.48
C SER A 421 -15.34 -14.62 -21.91
N ILE A 422 -14.41 -15.09 -22.77
CA ILE A 422 -13.13 -15.72 -22.33
C ILE A 422 -12.32 -14.76 -21.46
N MET A 423 -12.19 -13.51 -21.90
CA MET A 423 -11.45 -12.48 -21.17
C MET A 423 -12.12 -12.17 -19.82
N GLY A 424 -13.46 -12.14 -19.77
CA GLY A 424 -14.23 -11.98 -18.55
C GLY A 424 -14.02 -13.13 -17.57
N PHE A 425 -14.06 -14.37 -18.04
CA PHE A 425 -13.72 -15.55 -17.23
C PHE A 425 -12.33 -15.44 -16.59
N LEU A 426 -11.33 -15.00 -17.37
CA LEU A 426 -9.94 -14.89 -16.89
C LEU A 426 -9.74 -13.91 -15.72
N VAL A 427 -10.67 -12.97 -15.52
CA VAL A 427 -10.63 -12.00 -14.42
C VAL A 427 -11.66 -12.27 -13.32
N GLY A 428 -12.39 -13.40 -13.40
CA GLY A 428 -13.44 -13.76 -12.45
C GLY A 428 -14.78 -13.05 -12.70
N GLY A 429 -15.02 -12.60 -13.94
CA GLY A 429 -16.20 -11.87 -14.36
C GLY A 429 -15.96 -10.38 -14.57
N TRP A 430 -16.68 -9.81 -15.53
CA TRP A 430 -16.64 -8.37 -15.79
C TRP A 430 -17.40 -7.56 -14.74
N GLN A 431 -17.01 -6.29 -14.57
CA GLN A 431 -17.79 -5.36 -13.76
C GLN A 431 -19.00 -4.83 -14.54
N ASN A 432 -20.00 -4.31 -13.82
CA ASN A 432 -21.21 -3.74 -14.45
C ASN A 432 -20.93 -2.60 -15.45
N GLY A 433 -19.77 -1.94 -15.37
CA GLY A 433 -19.33 -0.94 -16.34
C GLY A 433 -18.69 -1.49 -17.63
N ALA A 434 -18.62 -2.80 -17.81
CA ALA A 434 -18.03 -3.44 -18.99
C ALA A 434 -19.02 -3.55 -20.16
N SER A 435 -18.51 -3.33 -21.36
CA SER A 435 -19.20 -3.55 -22.63
C SER A 435 -18.19 -3.97 -23.69
N SER A 436 -18.62 -4.71 -24.71
CA SER A 436 -17.73 -5.18 -25.78
C SER A 436 -17.15 -4.06 -26.65
N ASP A 437 -17.74 -2.86 -26.60
CA ASP A 437 -17.24 -1.64 -27.27
C ASP A 437 -16.40 -0.73 -26.36
N LEU A 438 -16.05 -1.20 -25.14
CA LEU A 438 -15.13 -0.50 -24.24
C LEU A 438 -13.75 -0.34 -24.90
N ARG A 439 -13.26 0.89 -24.90
CA ARG A 439 -11.91 1.26 -25.32
C ARG A 439 -11.11 1.73 -24.12
N VAL A 440 -9.84 1.34 -24.10
CA VAL A 440 -8.88 1.74 -23.07
C VAL A 440 -7.87 2.68 -23.69
N ARG A 441 -7.63 3.81 -23.03
CA ARG A 441 -6.50 4.69 -23.28
C ARG A 441 -5.50 4.56 -22.14
N ILE A 442 -4.28 4.16 -22.44
CA ILE A 442 -3.18 4.15 -21.47
C ILE A 442 -2.33 5.39 -21.68
N GLN A 443 -2.16 6.19 -20.62
CA GLN A 443 -1.29 7.35 -20.57
C GLN A 443 -0.33 7.26 -19.40
N GLY A 444 0.96 7.41 -19.66
CA GLY A 444 1.98 7.31 -18.63
C GLY A 444 3.38 7.54 -19.18
N ARG A 445 4.38 7.21 -18.36
CA ARG A 445 5.80 7.27 -18.74
C ARG A 445 6.46 5.96 -18.38
N ILE A 446 7.31 5.46 -19.27
CA ILE A 446 8.19 4.32 -19.03
C ILE A 446 9.48 4.88 -18.45
N ASP A 447 9.90 4.44 -17.27
CA ASP A 447 11.13 4.95 -16.65
C ASP A 447 12.34 4.78 -17.57
N ARG A 448 12.51 3.58 -18.12
CA ARG A 448 13.62 3.26 -19.04
C ARG A 448 13.24 2.18 -20.06
N MET A 449 13.41 2.52 -21.34
CA MET A 449 13.28 1.61 -22.49
C MET A 449 14.63 1.47 -23.17
N GLU A 450 15.13 0.25 -23.26
CA GLU A 450 16.43 -0.07 -23.85
C GLU A 450 16.25 -0.74 -25.21
N ILE A 451 16.98 -0.27 -26.21
CA ILE A 451 17.17 -0.97 -27.47
C ILE A 451 18.45 -1.80 -27.36
N ARG A 452 18.27 -3.11 -27.44
CA ARG A 452 19.34 -4.10 -27.29
C ARG A 452 19.58 -4.81 -28.61
N LYS A 453 20.85 -4.98 -28.97
CA LYS A 453 21.26 -5.71 -30.16
C LYS A 453 21.89 -7.04 -29.79
N LEU A 454 21.31 -8.12 -30.29
CA LEU A 454 21.80 -9.48 -30.09
C LEU A 454 22.98 -9.78 -31.03
N ASN A 455 23.67 -10.89 -30.77
CA ASN A 455 24.82 -11.33 -31.56
C ASN A 455 24.48 -11.63 -33.04
N ASP A 456 23.21 -11.97 -33.32
CA ASP A 456 22.67 -12.17 -34.67
C ASP A 456 22.23 -10.87 -35.36
N ASN A 457 22.58 -9.71 -34.78
CA ASN A 457 22.18 -8.36 -35.18
C ASN A 457 20.67 -8.06 -35.08
N THR A 458 19.89 -8.94 -34.44
CA THR A 458 18.47 -8.63 -34.20
C THR A 458 18.33 -7.61 -33.06
N GLU A 459 17.41 -6.66 -33.24
CA GLU A 459 17.07 -5.68 -32.23
C GLU A 459 15.89 -6.16 -31.38
N GLN A 460 15.96 -5.90 -30.08
CA GLN A 460 14.89 -6.16 -29.14
C GLN A 460 14.77 -5.03 -28.13
N ILE A 461 13.55 -4.81 -27.65
CA ILE A 461 13.26 -3.86 -26.59
C ILE A 461 13.37 -4.57 -25.24
N ARG A 462 13.95 -3.89 -24.25
CA ARG A 462 13.84 -4.26 -22.83
C ARG A 462 13.31 -3.08 -22.02
N LEU A 463 12.34 -3.34 -21.17
CA LEU A 463 11.69 -2.33 -20.33
C LEU A 463 12.13 -2.49 -18.87
N ILE A 464 12.46 -1.38 -18.22
CA ILE A 464 12.86 -1.35 -16.81
C ILE A 464 12.01 -0.29 -16.11
N ASP A 465 11.47 -0.67 -14.96
CA ASP A 465 10.77 0.21 -14.04
C ASP A 465 11.50 0.20 -12.69
N TYR A 466 11.97 1.36 -12.24
CA TYR A 466 12.71 1.47 -10.99
C TYR A 466 11.74 1.46 -9.81
N LYS A 467 12.06 0.69 -8.77
CA LYS A 467 11.28 0.60 -7.53
C LYS A 467 12.18 0.87 -6.33
N THR A 468 11.81 1.86 -5.52
CA THR A 468 12.52 2.20 -4.27
C THR A 468 11.85 1.61 -3.03
N GLY A 469 10.62 1.11 -3.17
CA GLY A 469 9.84 0.50 -2.10
C GLY A 469 10.27 -0.94 -1.75
N LYS A 470 9.63 -1.49 -0.72
CA LYS A 470 9.80 -2.89 -0.31
C LYS A 470 9.46 -3.82 -1.48
N VAL A 471 10.22 -4.90 -1.65
CA VAL A 471 9.98 -5.90 -2.68
C VAL A 471 8.68 -6.67 -2.38
N PRO A 472 7.70 -6.69 -3.31
CA PRO A 472 6.51 -7.53 -3.22
C PRO A 472 6.82 -9.02 -3.30
N LYS A 473 5.80 -9.87 -3.20
CA LYS A 473 5.94 -11.31 -3.42
C LYS A 473 6.35 -11.58 -4.88
N THR A 474 7.05 -12.69 -5.11
CA THR A 474 7.55 -13.09 -6.43
C THR A 474 6.48 -13.04 -7.52
N GLN A 475 5.28 -13.57 -7.25
CA GLN A 475 4.16 -13.57 -8.21
C GLN A 475 3.64 -12.17 -8.53
N GLN A 476 3.61 -11.28 -7.54
CA GLN A 476 3.19 -9.90 -7.75
C GLN A 476 4.20 -9.14 -8.63
N VAL A 477 5.50 -9.37 -8.43
CA VAL A 477 6.54 -8.80 -9.30
C VAL A 477 6.43 -9.33 -10.72
N PHE A 478 6.14 -10.62 -10.89
CA PHE A 478 5.95 -11.23 -12.21
C PHE A 478 4.65 -10.75 -12.90
N ASN A 479 3.57 -10.54 -12.16
CA ASN A 479 2.25 -10.15 -12.70
C ASN A 479 1.93 -8.67 -12.52
N ASP A 480 2.95 -7.81 -12.43
CA ASP A 480 2.79 -6.35 -12.31
C ASP A 480 2.09 -5.75 -13.55
N LEU A 481 0.97 -5.02 -13.37
CA LEU A 481 0.18 -4.50 -14.49
C LEU A 481 0.77 -3.22 -15.07
N GLN A 482 1.61 -2.49 -14.34
CA GLN A 482 2.33 -1.35 -14.88
C GLN A 482 3.25 -1.76 -16.04
N LEU A 483 4.00 -2.86 -15.91
CA LEU A 483 4.82 -3.41 -17.00
C LEU A 483 3.99 -3.91 -18.20
N ILE A 484 2.79 -4.42 -17.96
CA ILE A 484 1.83 -4.82 -19.00
C ILE A 484 1.33 -3.59 -19.77
N CYS A 485 1.01 -2.52 -19.04
CA CYS A 485 0.60 -1.24 -19.63
C CYS A 485 1.72 -0.63 -20.48
N TYR A 486 2.99 -0.77 -20.10
CA TYR A 486 4.10 -0.31 -20.93
C TYR A 486 4.19 -1.08 -22.25
N GLN A 487 4.03 -2.40 -22.21
CA GLN A 487 4.02 -3.22 -23.43
C GLN A 487 2.87 -2.84 -24.36
N LEU A 488 1.66 -2.68 -23.82
CA LEU A 488 0.49 -2.21 -24.57
C LEU A 488 0.67 -0.77 -25.08
N GLY A 489 1.33 0.08 -24.29
CA GLY A 489 1.67 1.46 -24.61
C GLY A 489 2.50 1.59 -25.88
N ILE A 490 3.47 0.69 -26.07
CA ILE A 490 4.32 0.63 -27.27
C ILE A 490 3.58 0.01 -28.45
N VAL A 491 2.92 -1.15 -28.24
CA VAL A 491 2.27 -1.92 -29.32
C VAL A 491 1.07 -1.17 -29.93
N PHE A 492 0.28 -0.48 -29.10
CA PHE A 492 -0.91 0.27 -29.53
C PHE A 492 -0.70 1.79 -29.48
N CYS A 493 0.55 2.24 -29.60
CA CYS A 493 0.92 3.65 -29.58
C CYS A 493 0.14 4.46 -30.63
N ASN A 494 -0.40 5.60 -30.23
CA ASN A 494 -1.17 6.51 -31.08
C ASN A 494 -0.27 7.23 -32.08
N GLU A 495 -0.61 7.15 -33.37
CA GLU A 495 0.15 7.76 -34.46
C GLU A 495 0.02 9.29 -34.53
N ASN A 496 -1.06 9.83 -33.94
CA ASN A 496 -1.41 11.25 -34.01
C ASN A 496 -0.90 12.09 -32.81
N VAL A 497 -0.10 11.51 -31.92
CA VAL A 497 0.40 12.19 -30.71
C VAL A 497 1.89 12.46 -30.86
N GLU A 498 2.28 13.73 -30.85
CA GLU A 498 3.68 14.16 -31.09
C GLU A 498 4.66 13.54 -30.08
N ASP A 499 4.29 13.57 -28.79
CA ASP A 499 5.13 13.14 -27.67
C ASP A 499 5.55 11.66 -27.71
N VAL A 500 4.90 10.86 -28.56
CA VAL A 500 5.14 9.42 -28.67
C VAL A 500 5.63 9.01 -30.06
N LYS A 501 5.88 9.95 -30.98
CA LYS A 501 6.33 9.63 -32.35
C LYS A 501 7.59 8.78 -32.39
N GLN A 502 8.49 8.95 -31.43
CA GLN A 502 9.70 8.13 -31.32
C GLN A 502 9.39 6.64 -31.13
N LEU A 503 8.28 6.31 -30.45
CA LEU A 503 7.85 4.93 -30.20
C LEU A 503 7.27 4.26 -31.44
N LEU A 504 6.75 5.03 -32.41
CA LEU A 504 6.17 4.46 -33.64
C LEU A 504 7.19 3.62 -34.43
N LYS A 505 8.47 3.99 -34.37
CA LYS A 505 9.57 3.23 -34.99
C LYS A 505 9.75 1.84 -34.38
N PHE A 506 9.32 1.67 -33.13
CA PHE A 506 9.55 0.48 -32.32
C PHE A 506 8.28 -0.37 -32.11
N LYS A 507 7.14 0.04 -32.69
CA LYS A 507 5.84 -0.65 -32.57
C LYS A 507 5.88 -2.13 -32.95
N HIS A 508 6.73 -2.49 -33.91
CA HIS A 508 6.93 -3.86 -34.40
C HIS A 508 8.21 -4.53 -33.87
N THR A 509 8.95 -3.83 -33.02
CA THR A 509 10.17 -4.39 -32.40
C THR A 509 9.76 -5.25 -31.21
N LYS A 510 10.32 -6.46 -31.14
CA LYS A 510 10.00 -7.42 -30.09
C LYS A 510 10.37 -6.88 -28.71
N ILE A 511 9.40 -6.77 -27.82
CA ILE A 511 9.64 -6.49 -26.40
C ILE A 511 10.04 -7.78 -25.70
N ALA A 512 11.33 -8.03 -25.56
CA ALA A 512 11.84 -9.32 -25.10
C ALA A 512 11.59 -9.55 -23.60
N ARG A 513 11.77 -8.51 -22.79
CA ARG A 513 11.68 -8.56 -21.34
C ARG A 513 11.19 -7.23 -20.77
N SER A 514 10.37 -7.32 -19.73
CA SER A 514 9.99 -6.18 -18.89
C SER A 514 10.29 -6.53 -17.44
N ALA A 515 10.95 -5.64 -16.69
CA ALA A 515 11.45 -5.94 -15.37
C ALA A 515 11.26 -4.78 -14.38
N LEU A 516 10.77 -5.11 -13.19
CA LEU A 516 10.89 -4.22 -12.03
C LEU A 516 12.30 -4.31 -11.47
N PHE A 517 12.92 -3.18 -11.18
CA PHE A 517 14.24 -3.09 -10.56
C PHE A 517 14.15 -2.45 -9.18
N HIS A 518 14.19 -3.30 -8.15
CA HIS A 518 14.11 -2.87 -6.76
C HIS A 518 15.49 -2.45 -6.24
N VAL A 519 15.93 -1.26 -6.61
CA VAL A 519 17.32 -0.78 -6.52
C VAL A 519 17.92 -0.75 -5.11
N VAL A 520 17.08 -0.70 -4.07
CA VAL A 520 17.55 -0.75 -2.67
C VAL A 520 17.79 -2.18 -2.19
N TYR A 521 17.04 -3.14 -2.70
CA TYR A 521 16.93 -4.49 -2.11
C TYR A 521 17.43 -5.62 -3.02
N LYS A 522 17.74 -5.32 -4.29
CA LYS A 522 18.13 -6.28 -5.31
C LYS A 522 19.31 -5.73 -6.09
N ASP A 523 20.24 -6.58 -6.52
CA ASP A 523 21.43 -6.17 -7.27
C ASP A 523 21.19 -6.06 -8.78
N SER A 524 20.05 -6.57 -9.26
CA SER A 524 19.71 -6.60 -10.69
C SER A 524 18.19 -6.59 -10.95
N PRO A 525 17.75 -6.09 -12.13
CA PRO A 525 16.36 -6.16 -12.57
C PRO A 525 15.75 -7.57 -12.50
N ALA A 526 14.52 -7.63 -12.00
CA ALA A 526 13.74 -8.86 -11.81
C ALA A 526 14.52 -10.00 -11.11
N GLN A 527 15.42 -9.64 -10.18
CA GLN A 527 16.23 -10.59 -9.44
C GLN A 527 15.40 -11.38 -8.44
N ASP A 528 15.49 -12.69 -8.56
CA ASP A 528 14.87 -13.62 -7.63
C ASP A 528 15.78 -14.83 -7.40
N ASN A 529 15.77 -15.34 -6.17
CA ASN A 529 16.69 -16.39 -5.73
C ASN A 529 18.17 -16.08 -6.01
N GLY A 530 18.54 -14.80 -6.12
CA GLY A 530 19.88 -14.32 -6.49
C GLY A 530 20.29 -14.63 -7.94
N VAL A 531 19.31 -14.72 -8.85
CA VAL A 531 19.49 -14.85 -10.30
C VAL A 531 18.86 -13.63 -10.97
N ALA A 532 19.61 -12.92 -11.82
CA ALA A 532 19.12 -11.77 -12.58
C ALA A 532 18.09 -12.19 -13.64
N GLU A 533 17.12 -11.32 -13.95
CA GLU A 533 16.04 -11.57 -14.93
C GLU A 533 15.15 -12.79 -14.62
N ASN A 534 15.29 -13.42 -13.45
CA ASN A 534 14.67 -14.71 -13.19
C ASN A 534 13.14 -14.63 -13.20
N ILE A 535 12.57 -13.49 -12.81
CA ILE A 535 11.11 -13.24 -12.81
C ILE A 535 10.71 -12.06 -13.70
N CYS A 536 11.46 -11.82 -14.79
CA CYS A 536 11.07 -10.81 -15.78
C CYS A 536 9.81 -11.23 -16.54
N GLN A 537 8.95 -10.27 -16.88
CA GLN A 537 7.79 -10.53 -17.74
C GLN A 537 8.24 -10.83 -19.17
N PRO A 538 7.67 -11.87 -19.81
CA PRO A 538 7.90 -12.13 -21.23
C PRO A 538 7.10 -11.17 -22.11
N SER A 539 7.42 -11.17 -23.41
CA SER A 539 6.66 -10.51 -24.46
C SER A 539 5.18 -10.92 -24.47
N LEU A 540 4.27 -9.95 -24.44
CA LEU A 540 2.83 -10.20 -24.67
C LEU A 540 2.54 -10.58 -26.12
N PHE A 541 3.21 -9.91 -27.06
CA PHE A 541 3.00 -10.06 -28.50
C PHE A 541 4.26 -10.60 -29.19
N GLY A 542 4.07 -11.33 -30.29
CA GLY A 542 5.10 -11.68 -31.25
C GLY A 542 5.46 -10.49 -32.15
N ALA A 543 6.52 -10.66 -32.96
CA ALA A 543 6.93 -9.64 -33.93
C ALA A 543 5.91 -9.44 -35.07
N ASP A 544 5.06 -10.43 -35.30
CA ASP A 544 3.93 -10.42 -36.24
C ASP A 544 2.66 -9.77 -35.67
N GLY A 545 2.71 -9.27 -34.42
CA GLY A 545 1.57 -8.69 -33.73
C GLY A 545 0.52 -9.72 -33.28
N ALA A 546 0.81 -11.02 -33.36
CA ALA A 546 0.00 -12.06 -32.73
C ALA A 546 0.26 -12.09 -31.21
N LEU A 547 -0.68 -12.59 -30.40
CA LEU A 547 -0.34 -12.93 -29.02
C LEU A 547 0.78 -13.99 -29.00
N SER A 548 1.73 -13.83 -28.08
CA SER A 548 2.90 -14.70 -28.04
C SER A 548 2.52 -16.16 -27.80
N THR A 549 2.79 -17.03 -28.77
CA THR A 549 2.57 -18.49 -28.72
C THR A 549 3.80 -19.28 -28.24
N LYS A 550 4.88 -18.60 -27.83
CA LYS A 550 6.06 -19.27 -27.28
C LYS A 550 5.72 -20.01 -25.98
N GLY A 551 6.23 -21.23 -25.84
CA GLY A 551 6.09 -22.08 -24.64
C GLY A 551 6.72 -21.46 -23.38
N LEU A 552 6.65 -22.15 -22.24
CA LEU A 552 7.21 -21.64 -20.98
C LEU A 552 8.72 -21.37 -21.11
N ILE A 553 9.22 -20.28 -20.51
CA ILE A 553 10.66 -20.12 -20.28
C ILE A 553 10.97 -20.85 -18.98
N SER A 554 11.82 -21.88 -19.07
CA SER A 554 12.41 -22.53 -17.89
C SER A 554 13.23 -21.49 -17.11
N ARG A 555 13.00 -21.42 -15.80
CA ARG A 555 13.57 -20.41 -14.90
C ARG A 555 14.17 -21.12 -13.69
N TYR A 556 15.23 -20.54 -13.11
CA TYR A 556 15.88 -21.15 -11.96
C TYR A 556 14.91 -21.19 -10.77
N ARG A 557 14.68 -22.41 -10.23
CA ARG A 557 13.67 -22.72 -9.18
C ARG A 557 12.20 -22.56 -9.59
N TYR A 558 11.93 -22.32 -10.88
CA TYR A 558 10.57 -22.25 -11.44
C TYR A 558 10.50 -23.13 -12.71
N ALA A 559 10.73 -24.43 -12.52
CA ALA A 559 10.61 -25.42 -13.58
C ALA A 559 9.16 -25.85 -13.84
N ASP A 560 8.27 -25.73 -12.84
CA ASP A 560 6.87 -26.15 -12.91
C ASP A 560 5.95 -25.00 -13.38
N ASP A 561 5.19 -25.26 -14.44
CA ASP A 561 4.57 -24.29 -15.36
C ASP A 561 3.61 -23.23 -14.78
N ASN A 562 3.02 -23.43 -13.59
CA ASN A 562 1.88 -22.60 -13.16
C ASN A 562 2.19 -21.56 -12.07
N ARG A 563 3.27 -21.72 -11.28
CA ARG A 563 3.39 -20.97 -10.01
C ARG A 563 3.51 -19.46 -10.18
N LEU A 564 4.06 -18.97 -11.28
CA LEU A 564 4.22 -17.54 -11.57
C LEU A 564 3.00 -16.96 -12.29
N TYR A 565 2.30 -17.74 -13.09
CA TYR A 565 1.33 -17.24 -14.06
C TYR A 565 -0.06 -16.97 -13.47
N GLU A 566 -0.38 -17.47 -12.27
CA GLU A 566 -1.64 -17.18 -11.55
C GLU A 566 -2.91 -17.32 -12.41
N LEU A 567 -2.93 -18.27 -13.35
CA LEU A 567 -4.11 -18.52 -14.16
C LEU A 567 -5.23 -19.11 -13.30
N PRO A 568 -6.50 -18.76 -13.56
CA PRO A 568 -7.63 -19.42 -12.91
C PRO A 568 -7.66 -20.92 -13.27
N ASP A 569 -8.44 -21.69 -12.53
CA ASP A 569 -8.67 -23.08 -12.87
C ASP A 569 -9.47 -23.18 -14.17
N ILE A 570 -8.92 -23.81 -15.20
CA ILE A 570 -9.52 -23.88 -16.55
C ILE A 570 -10.06 -25.29 -16.75
N ASP A 571 -11.39 -25.43 -16.67
CA ASP A 571 -12.07 -26.69 -17.02
C ASP A 571 -12.03 -26.91 -18.53
N ALA A 572 -11.26 -27.90 -18.97
CA ALA A 572 -11.12 -28.21 -20.39
C ALA A 572 -12.42 -28.75 -21.03
N GLN A 573 -13.35 -29.29 -20.25
CA GLN A 573 -14.55 -29.95 -20.75
C GLN A 573 -15.72 -28.97 -20.85
N ASN A 574 -15.88 -28.11 -19.85
CA ASN A 574 -17.01 -27.19 -19.74
C ASN A 574 -16.60 -25.76 -20.10
N PRO A 575 -17.18 -25.17 -21.17
CA PRO A 575 -16.96 -23.77 -21.49
C PRO A 575 -17.39 -22.82 -20.38
N ALA A 576 -16.66 -21.71 -20.25
CA ALA A 576 -17.13 -20.58 -19.46
C ALA A 576 -18.43 -19.99 -20.02
N ASP A 577 -19.20 -19.33 -19.14
CA ASP A 577 -20.47 -18.72 -19.50
C ASP A 577 -20.35 -17.79 -20.72
N GLY A 578 -21.19 -18.01 -21.72
CA GLY A 578 -21.21 -17.19 -22.94
C GLY A 578 -20.08 -17.46 -23.93
N VAL A 579 -19.33 -18.56 -23.79
CA VAL A 579 -18.31 -18.99 -24.76
C VAL A 579 -18.79 -20.23 -25.53
N SER A 580 -18.65 -20.20 -26.85
CA SER A 580 -18.94 -21.36 -27.70
C SER A 580 -17.97 -22.53 -27.45
N GLN A 581 -18.43 -23.78 -27.62
CA GLN A 581 -17.60 -24.97 -27.38
C GLN A 581 -16.31 -24.98 -28.24
N ASN A 582 -16.40 -24.51 -29.49
CA ASN A 582 -15.26 -24.45 -30.39
C ASN A 582 -14.22 -23.43 -29.90
N ALA A 583 -14.65 -22.20 -29.61
CA ALA A 583 -13.76 -21.15 -29.11
C ALA A 583 -13.11 -21.54 -27.78
N TRP A 584 -13.86 -22.20 -26.89
CA TRP A 584 -13.32 -22.71 -25.63
C TRP A 584 -12.25 -23.78 -25.83
N SER A 585 -12.52 -24.77 -26.68
CA SER A 585 -11.54 -25.80 -27.02
C SER A 585 -10.26 -25.21 -27.59
N ASP A 586 -10.37 -24.22 -28.49
CA ASP A 586 -9.21 -23.54 -29.05
C ASP A 586 -8.43 -22.76 -28.00
N PHE A 587 -9.12 -22.01 -27.13
CA PHE A 587 -8.52 -21.29 -25.99
C PHE A 587 -7.78 -22.24 -25.03
N VAL A 588 -8.39 -23.36 -24.66
CA VAL A 588 -7.81 -24.36 -23.76
C VAL A 588 -6.54 -24.99 -24.37
N ASN A 589 -6.47 -25.10 -25.69
CA ASN A 589 -5.30 -25.63 -26.39
C ASN A 589 -4.18 -24.60 -26.59
N LEU A 590 -4.40 -23.32 -26.26
CA LEU A 590 -3.35 -22.32 -26.34
C LEU A 590 -2.21 -22.57 -25.33
N PRO A 591 -0.97 -22.19 -25.68
CA PRO A 591 0.15 -22.21 -24.74
C PRO A 591 -0.16 -21.41 -23.48
N MET A 592 0.38 -21.86 -22.34
CA MET A 592 0.18 -21.21 -21.03
C MET A 592 0.48 -19.70 -21.06
N ARG A 593 1.59 -19.33 -21.72
CA ARG A 593 1.97 -17.93 -21.88
C ARG A 593 0.93 -17.13 -22.65
N THR A 594 0.31 -17.70 -23.68
CA THR A 594 -0.73 -17.02 -24.47
C THR A 594 -1.96 -16.76 -23.62
N LYS A 595 -2.40 -17.75 -22.84
CA LYS A 595 -3.51 -17.61 -21.88
C LYS A 595 -3.22 -16.54 -20.83
N TRP A 596 -1.99 -16.50 -20.33
CA TRP A 596 -1.55 -15.48 -19.39
C TRP A 596 -1.48 -14.09 -20.01
N SER A 597 -0.91 -13.95 -21.21
CA SER A 597 -0.89 -12.66 -21.90
C SER A 597 -2.32 -12.13 -22.06
N LEU A 598 -3.26 -13.01 -22.44
CA LEU A 598 -4.67 -12.66 -22.52
C LEU A 598 -5.23 -12.27 -21.16
N MET A 599 -4.99 -13.04 -20.10
CA MET A 599 -5.41 -12.70 -18.73
C MET A 599 -4.87 -11.34 -18.27
N MET A 600 -3.59 -11.06 -18.49
CA MET A 600 -2.97 -9.80 -18.09
C MET A 600 -3.58 -8.62 -18.83
N ILE A 601 -3.88 -8.77 -20.13
CA ILE A 601 -4.63 -7.78 -20.90
C ILE A 601 -6.06 -7.64 -20.35
N SER A 602 -6.74 -8.75 -20.04
CA SER A 602 -8.07 -8.73 -19.42
C SER A 602 -8.09 -7.96 -18.10
N ARG A 603 -7.04 -8.06 -17.26
CA ARG A 603 -6.92 -7.28 -16.01
C ARG A 603 -6.88 -5.76 -16.28
N VAL A 604 -6.30 -5.33 -17.39
CA VAL A 604 -6.33 -3.91 -17.82
C VAL A 604 -7.75 -3.48 -18.21
N PHE A 605 -8.46 -4.29 -19.00
CA PHE A 605 -9.87 -4.03 -19.35
C PHE A 605 -10.78 -4.08 -18.11
N PHE A 606 -10.49 -4.95 -17.16
CA PHE A 606 -11.21 -5.03 -15.90
C PHE A 606 -11.05 -3.71 -15.13
N ALA A 607 -9.83 -3.19 -15.00
CA ALA A 607 -9.58 -1.90 -14.39
C ALA A 607 -10.37 -0.77 -15.09
N ALA A 608 -10.39 -0.76 -16.43
CA ALA A 608 -11.18 0.20 -17.19
C ALA A 608 -12.69 0.09 -16.91
N SER A 609 -13.22 -1.14 -16.88
CA SER A 609 -14.64 -1.38 -16.55
C SER A 609 -14.97 -0.90 -15.13
N ALA A 610 -14.06 -1.09 -14.18
CA ALA A 610 -14.24 -0.69 -12.79
C ALA A 610 -14.37 0.84 -12.62
N VAL A 611 -13.73 1.65 -13.47
CA VAL A 611 -13.87 3.11 -13.44
C VAL A 611 -15.29 3.56 -13.82
N LYS A 612 -15.97 2.79 -14.68
CA LYS A 612 -17.32 3.07 -15.18
C LYS A 612 -18.42 2.43 -14.34
N SER A 613 -18.07 1.48 -13.49
CA SER A 613 -19.04 0.73 -12.69
C SER A 613 -19.74 1.62 -11.66
N THR A 614 -21.06 1.45 -11.57
CA THR A 614 -21.91 2.05 -10.54
C THR A 614 -22.02 1.17 -9.29
N SER A 615 -21.60 -0.09 -9.39
CA SER A 615 -21.55 -1.05 -8.28
C SER A 615 -20.39 -2.03 -8.47
N PHE A 616 -19.79 -2.47 -7.37
CA PHE A 616 -18.71 -3.44 -7.36
C PHE A 616 -19.17 -4.75 -6.73
N VAL A 617 -18.92 -5.86 -7.41
CA VAL A 617 -19.16 -7.22 -6.91
C VAL A 617 -17.82 -7.94 -6.78
N VAL A 618 -16.81 -7.25 -6.22
CA VAL A 618 -15.43 -7.75 -6.24
C VAL A 618 -14.86 -7.75 -4.83
N GLU A 619 -14.42 -8.92 -4.41
CA GLU A 619 -13.62 -9.07 -3.21
C GLU A 619 -12.21 -8.51 -3.46
N PRO A 620 -11.73 -7.56 -2.63
CA PRO A 620 -10.36 -7.06 -2.75
C PRO A 620 -9.34 -8.17 -2.62
N LYS A 621 -8.22 -8.04 -3.33
CA LYS A 621 -7.14 -9.03 -3.26
C LYS A 621 -6.60 -9.12 -1.82
N ALA A 622 -6.35 -10.35 -1.35
CA ALA A 622 -5.91 -10.63 0.02
C ALA A 622 -4.67 -9.81 0.43
N ASP A 623 -3.70 -9.64 -0.47
CA ASP A 623 -2.49 -8.87 -0.18
C ASP A 623 -2.75 -7.36 0.00
N HIS A 624 -3.75 -6.81 -0.71
CA HIS A 624 -4.18 -5.43 -0.52
C HIS A 624 -4.85 -5.25 0.85
N LYS A 625 -5.73 -6.20 1.26
CA LYS A 625 -6.39 -6.16 2.57
C LYS A 625 -5.38 -6.00 3.72
N ASN A 626 -4.25 -6.70 3.66
CA ASN A 626 -3.20 -6.65 4.69
C ASN A 626 -2.51 -5.27 4.85
N HIS A 627 -2.59 -4.40 3.85
CA HIS A 627 -1.89 -3.11 3.84
C HIS A 627 -2.82 -1.95 3.44
N CYS A 628 -4.13 -2.19 3.47
CA CYS A 628 -5.13 -1.22 3.05
C CYS A 628 -5.14 -0.04 4.01
N ARG A 629 -4.96 1.17 3.48
CA ARG A 629 -5.04 2.42 4.27
C ARG A 629 -6.47 2.87 4.51
N CYS A 630 -7.40 2.33 3.74
CA CYS A 630 -8.82 2.61 3.82
C CYS A 630 -9.57 1.49 4.53
N LEU A 631 -8.91 0.69 5.39
CA LEU A 631 -9.54 -0.49 6.01
C LEU A 631 -10.80 -0.10 6.78
N ASP A 632 -10.80 1.05 7.45
CA ASP A 632 -11.92 1.53 8.27
C ASP A 632 -13.11 2.05 7.44
N VAL A 633 -12.89 2.40 6.16
CA VAL A 633 -13.91 3.04 5.30
C VAL A 633 -14.27 2.23 4.06
N CYS A 634 -13.42 1.31 3.64
CA CYS A 634 -13.64 0.49 2.46
C CYS A 634 -14.42 -0.77 2.84
N PRO A 635 -15.71 -0.88 2.46
CA PRO A 635 -16.54 -2.04 2.84
C PRO A 635 -15.97 -3.36 2.28
N GLY A 636 -15.35 -3.33 1.10
CA GLY A 636 -14.73 -4.51 0.52
C GLY A 636 -13.51 -4.99 1.32
N CYS A 637 -12.70 -4.08 1.86
CA CYS A 637 -11.49 -4.44 2.60
C CYS A 637 -11.81 -4.81 4.06
N ALA A 638 -12.73 -4.08 4.69
CA ALA A 638 -13.20 -4.35 6.05
C ALA A 638 -13.93 -5.70 6.15
N GLY A 639 -14.56 -6.16 5.05
CA GLY A 639 -15.45 -7.33 5.06
C GLY A 639 -16.74 -7.09 5.85
N LYS A 640 -16.99 -5.85 6.26
CA LYS A 640 -18.15 -5.38 7.02
C LYS A 640 -18.46 -3.94 6.61
N VAL A 641 -19.70 -3.51 6.82
CA VAL A 641 -20.11 -2.10 6.68
C VAL A 641 -20.21 -1.53 8.09
N ASP A 642 -19.09 -1.09 8.67
CA ASP A 642 -19.07 -0.47 10.01
C ASP A 642 -19.24 1.06 9.95
N THR A 643 -19.38 1.65 8.76
CA THR A 643 -19.45 3.11 8.60
C THR A 643 -20.85 3.66 8.86
N VAL A 644 -21.05 4.22 10.06
CA VAL A 644 -22.03 5.28 10.32
C VAL A 644 -21.30 6.61 10.12
N TYR A 645 -21.68 7.39 9.10
CA TYR A 645 -21.21 8.77 8.95
C TYR A 645 -22.22 9.69 9.63
N GLU A 646 -21.77 10.48 10.59
CA GLU A 646 -22.51 11.66 11.07
C GLU A 646 -21.94 12.87 10.34
N MET A 647 -22.73 13.47 9.44
CA MET A 647 -22.37 14.75 8.82
C MET A 647 -22.65 15.85 9.85
N ILE A 648 -21.61 16.31 10.54
CA ILE A 648 -21.70 17.57 11.28
C ILE A 648 -21.68 18.69 10.23
N GLU A 649 -22.85 19.15 9.82
CA GLU A 649 -22.95 20.45 9.16
C GLU A 649 -22.45 21.51 10.13
N GLY A 650 -21.23 21.99 9.89
CA GLY A 650 -20.72 23.17 10.54
C GLY A 650 -21.64 24.34 10.22
N LYS A 651 -22.53 24.68 11.15
CA LYS A 651 -23.05 26.04 11.22
C LYS A 651 -21.86 26.93 11.52
N ASN A 652 -21.39 27.65 10.52
CA ASN A 652 -20.57 28.83 10.72
C ASN A 652 -21.42 29.81 11.55
N GLU A 653 -21.17 29.87 12.85
CA GLU A 653 -21.43 31.06 13.67
C GLU A 653 -20.18 31.92 13.72
#